data_AF-A0A1Y0G8A7-F1
#
_entry.id   AF-A0A1Y0G8A7-F1
#
_cell.length_a   1.000
_cell.length_b   1.000
_cell.length_c   1.000
_cell.angle_alpha   90.00
_cell.angle_beta   90.00
_cell.angle_gamma   90.00
#
_symmetry.space_group_name_H-M   'P 1'
#
loop_
_entity.id
_entity.type
_entity.pdbx_description
1 polymer ?
#
loop_
_entity_poly.entity_id
_entity_poly.type
_entity_poly.pdbx_seq_one_letter_code
_entity_poly.pdbx_strand_id
1 'polypeptide(L)'
;MKPIVPNVESSQQSATHTFEQTFQQAVIHHQAGRLTEAEELYRSILQHDPNHPEANHNMGVLALHMKQPVAGLSYFIAALEANPAHGQYWLSYIDALFQAGQPDAAREVLALARQQGLQGSEINVLAACLKENVKHEAARQIKPAKKSTQHKGKAPDASEINAIVALFTEGRYAEAATLAQRMTVRFPSAGFGWKALGTVLMQTGKNDEALVPMQKAAALSPDDAYAYSNLGNLYSSLNRPDEAEASLRRALAIDADFAEAHCNLGSTLQELGRLTEAEVSYQRALEIRPDLAEAHYNLGNCLKESGRLNEAEDSYRRALGIKPDYVQVYSNLGIMLNGIGRPDEAEASLRLALQLKPDYVQAHSNLGNILQDMGRLAEAEASYRRALEIRPDLAETYNNLGNVLQDMGRLDMSEASYRQALQLKPGYFKAHSNLLFSLNHSASNAPSYGFAEAQLYGRKLSQQVASRFTEWSCTLHPERLRIGFVSGDFKNHPVGYFLENLLNHLDSAAVELIAYPTDSHVDEFTARIKSLFSAWKPLSGLSDETAARLIHSDSVHVLIDLSGHTRYNRLPVFAWKPAPVQVSWLGYFATTGVAEMDYLIADPWTLPESEEIHFTERIWRLPETRLCFTPPDIELDISPLPALTNGCITFGCFNNLTKMNDEVIALWSRVLVSVPGSRLFLKAKQLTELKVREHTVERFAEHGVDADRLILEGPGSREKYLATYHQVDIALDPFPYTGGTTSVESLWMGVPVLTLTGASFLSRQGVGILMNAGLPEWVATGKDDYVRRAALLTGDLQRLSALRNGLRQRLQMSPIMDARRFAIHFESAVRSMWEAWRHQP
;
A
#
# COMPACT_ATOMS: atom_id res chain seq x y z
N MET A 1 -36.31 -66.09 -11.30
CA MET A 1 -36.17 -64.63 -11.42
C MET A 1 -34.83 -64.35 -12.05
N LYS A 2 -34.82 -63.68 -13.21
CA LYS A 2 -33.60 -63.36 -13.98
C LYS A 2 -32.70 -62.37 -13.19
N PRO A 3 -31.37 -62.46 -13.29
CA PRO A 3 -30.48 -61.47 -12.73
C PRO A 3 -30.51 -60.19 -13.58
N ILE A 4 -30.57 -59.05 -12.89
CA ILE A 4 -30.57 -57.70 -13.46
C ILE A 4 -29.14 -57.40 -13.92
N VAL A 5 -28.99 -57.07 -15.20
CA VAL A 5 -27.72 -56.62 -15.81
C VAL A 5 -27.51 -55.15 -15.42
N PRO A 6 -26.33 -54.74 -14.92
CA PRO A 6 -26.06 -53.33 -14.66
C PRO A 6 -25.93 -52.57 -15.99
N ASN A 7 -26.58 -51.43 -16.07
CA ASN A 7 -26.68 -50.60 -17.26
C ASN A 7 -25.34 -49.88 -17.55
N VAL A 8 -24.56 -50.41 -18.49
CA VAL A 8 -23.22 -49.92 -18.89
C VAL A 8 -23.29 -48.53 -19.57
N GLU A 9 -24.46 -48.06 -19.97
CA GLU A 9 -24.62 -46.72 -20.58
C GLU A 9 -24.63 -45.56 -19.56
N SER A 10 -24.93 -45.84 -18.27
CA SER A 10 -25.03 -44.78 -17.24
C SER A 10 -23.67 -44.32 -16.69
N SER A 11 -22.66 -45.20 -16.67
CA SER A 11 -21.31 -44.87 -16.19
C SER A 11 -20.51 -44.06 -17.21
N GLN A 12 -20.69 -44.32 -18.52
CA GLN A 12 -20.04 -43.55 -19.58
C GLN A 12 -20.56 -42.11 -19.65
N GLN A 13 -21.87 -41.88 -19.50
CA GLN A 13 -22.45 -40.53 -19.46
C GLN A 13 -22.03 -39.73 -18.22
N SER A 14 -21.89 -40.36 -17.04
CA SER A 14 -21.44 -39.67 -15.83
C SER A 14 -19.96 -39.23 -15.90
N ALA A 15 -19.12 -40.04 -16.57
CA ALA A 15 -17.70 -39.73 -16.76
C ALA A 15 -17.51 -38.62 -17.80
N THR A 16 -18.21 -38.65 -18.95
CA THR A 16 -18.13 -37.59 -19.96
C THR A 16 -18.59 -36.24 -19.41
N HIS A 17 -19.63 -36.23 -18.56
CA HIS A 17 -20.13 -35.01 -17.92
C HIS A 17 -19.14 -34.39 -16.92
N THR A 18 -18.25 -35.21 -16.34
CA THR A 18 -17.22 -34.77 -15.37
C THR A 18 -15.98 -34.20 -16.08
N PHE A 19 -15.59 -34.76 -17.24
CA PHE A 19 -14.46 -34.26 -18.03
C PHE A 19 -14.75 -32.90 -18.70
N GLU A 20 -15.96 -32.71 -19.23
CA GLU A 20 -16.38 -31.43 -19.81
C GLU A 20 -16.40 -30.31 -18.75
N GLN A 21 -16.85 -30.62 -17.53
CA GLN A 21 -16.81 -29.68 -16.40
C GLN A 21 -15.37 -29.36 -15.98
N THR A 22 -14.50 -30.37 -15.95
CA THR A 22 -13.07 -30.20 -15.64
C THR A 22 -12.38 -29.33 -16.70
N PHE A 23 -12.70 -29.53 -17.99
CA PHE A 23 -12.19 -28.73 -19.10
C PHE A 23 -12.68 -27.27 -19.03
N GLN A 24 -13.97 -27.05 -18.79
CA GLN A 24 -14.51 -25.69 -18.62
C GLN A 24 -13.89 -24.97 -17.42
N GLN A 25 -13.65 -25.69 -16.32
CA GLN A 25 -12.95 -25.15 -15.18
C GLN A 25 -11.49 -24.79 -15.53
N ALA A 26 -10.78 -25.66 -16.24
CA ALA A 26 -9.41 -25.39 -16.72
C ALA A 26 -9.35 -24.11 -17.58
N VAL A 27 -10.32 -23.93 -18.50
CA VAL A 27 -10.44 -22.73 -19.33
C VAL A 27 -10.71 -21.47 -18.49
N ILE A 28 -11.57 -21.54 -17.47
CA ILE A 28 -11.83 -20.42 -16.54
C ILE A 28 -10.58 -20.04 -15.76
N HIS A 29 -9.81 -21.02 -15.26
CA HIS A 29 -8.53 -20.75 -14.60
C HIS A 29 -7.52 -20.12 -15.56
N HIS A 30 -7.44 -20.62 -16.81
CA HIS A 30 -6.54 -20.11 -17.84
C HIS A 30 -6.86 -18.66 -18.22
N GLN A 31 -8.14 -18.34 -18.45
CA GLN A 31 -8.59 -16.98 -18.77
C GLN A 31 -8.40 -15.99 -17.62
N ALA A 32 -8.48 -16.47 -16.38
CA ALA A 32 -8.25 -15.67 -15.18
C ALA A 32 -6.76 -15.52 -14.80
N GLY A 33 -5.82 -16.00 -15.63
CA GLY A 33 -4.39 -15.92 -15.39
C GLY A 33 -3.85 -16.88 -14.32
N ARG A 34 -4.66 -17.82 -13.83
CA ARG A 34 -4.29 -18.86 -12.87
C ARG A 34 -3.68 -20.06 -13.62
N LEU A 35 -2.45 -19.86 -14.11
CA LEU A 35 -1.80 -20.77 -15.06
C LEU A 35 -1.47 -22.14 -14.45
N THR A 36 -1.06 -22.20 -13.18
CA THR A 36 -0.71 -23.47 -12.51
C THR A 36 -1.94 -24.36 -12.31
N GLU A 37 -3.06 -23.78 -11.88
CA GLU A 37 -4.32 -24.51 -11.70
C GLU A 37 -4.93 -24.94 -13.03
N ALA A 38 -4.77 -24.12 -14.08
CA ALA A 38 -5.16 -24.51 -15.43
C ALA A 38 -4.29 -25.68 -15.97
N GLU A 39 -2.98 -25.64 -15.73
CA GLU A 39 -2.04 -26.69 -16.13
C GLU A 39 -2.38 -28.03 -15.45
N GLU A 40 -2.67 -28.03 -14.14
CA GLU A 40 -3.05 -29.24 -13.41
C GLU A 40 -4.34 -29.88 -13.97
N LEU A 41 -5.34 -29.07 -14.27
CA LEU A 41 -6.62 -29.53 -14.82
C LEU A 41 -6.47 -30.04 -16.26
N TYR A 42 -5.74 -29.33 -17.12
CA TYR A 42 -5.44 -29.84 -18.47
C TYR A 42 -4.60 -31.11 -18.43
N ARG A 43 -3.62 -31.21 -17.52
CA ARG A 43 -2.81 -32.43 -17.36
C ARG A 43 -3.65 -33.60 -16.86
N SER A 44 -4.62 -33.36 -15.98
CA SER A 44 -5.58 -34.39 -15.54
C SER A 44 -6.42 -34.92 -16.70
N ILE A 45 -6.88 -34.04 -17.60
CA ILE A 45 -7.63 -34.43 -18.80
C ILE A 45 -6.74 -35.25 -19.74
N LEU A 46 -5.51 -34.79 -20.01
CA LEU A 46 -4.56 -35.47 -20.90
C LEU A 46 -4.02 -36.79 -20.35
N GLN A 47 -4.07 -37.03 -19.03
CA GLN A 47 -3.76 -38.34 -18.44
C GLN A 47 -4.83 -39.39 -18.77
N HIS A 48 -6.07 -38.98 -18.99
CA HIS A 48 -7.20 -39.87 -19.29
C HIS A 48 -7.46 -39.99 -20.79
N ASP A 49 -7.33 -38.87 -21.51
CA ASP A 49 -7.38 -38.81 -22.97
C ASP A 49 -6.18 -38.02 -23.53
N PRO A 50 -5.06 -38.70 -23.82
CA PRO A 50 -3.87 -38.06 -24.36
C PRO A 50 -4.07 -37.34 -25.70
N ASN A 51 -5.12 -37.69 -26.45
CA ASN A 51 -5.41 -37.13 -27.77
C ASN A 51 -6.53 -36.08 -27.73
N HIS A 52 -6.95 -35.62 -26.54
CA HIS A 52 -8.00 -34.61 -26.42
C HIS A 52 -7.58 -33.32 -27.14
N PRO A 53 -8.27 -32.89 -28.22
CA PRO A 53 -7.77 -31.84 -29.10
C PRO A 53 -7.68 -30.47 -28.42
N GLU A 54 -8.72 -30.08 -27.70
CA GLU A 54 -8.83 -28.77 -27.04
C GLU A 54 -7.92 -28.65 -25.81
N ALA A 55 -7.77 -29.71 -25.02
CA ALA A 55 -6.87 -29.73 -23.87
C ALA A 55 -5.40 -29.69 -24.31
N ASN A 56 -5.04 -30.41 -25.38
CA ASN A 56 -3.71 -30.32 -25.98
C ASN A 56 -3.45 -28.92 -26.55
N HIS A 57 -4.42 -28.34 -27.27
CA HIS A 57 -4.28 -26.98 -27.78
C HIS A 57 -4.07 -25.96 -26.66
N ASN A 58 -4.91 -25.99 -25.62
CA ASN A 58 -4.82 -25.04 -24.52
C ASN A 58 -3.57 -25.25 -23.65
N MET A 59 -3.07 -26.50 -23.52
CA MET A 59 -1.78 -26.77 -22.88
C MET A 59 -0.61 -26.17 -23.69
N GLY A 60 -0.68 -26.25 -25.03
CA GLY A 60 0.27 -25.57 -25.91
C GLY A 60 0.22 -24.04 -25.75
N VAL A 61 -0.98 -23.45 -25.71
CA VAL A 61 -1.16 -21.99 -25.48
C VAL A 61 -0.66 -21.57 -24.10
N LEU A 62 -0.89 -22.39 -23.08
CA LEU A 62 -0.39 -22.17 -21.73
C LEU A 62 1.14 -22.20 -21.70
N ALA A 63 1.79 -23.11 -22.42
CA ALA A 63 3.24 -23.14 -22.58
C ALA A 63 3.79 -21.87 -23.26
N LEU A 64 3.06 -21.28 -24.23
CA LEU A 64 3.42 -19.99 -24.82
C LEU A 64 3.29 -18.83 -23.81
N HIS A 65 2.22 -18.79 -23.00
CA HIS A 65 2.06 -17.79 -21.93
C HIS A 65 3.16 -17.88 -20.87
N MET A 66 3.67 -19.09 -20.62
CA MET A 66 4.80 -19.32 -19.69
C MET A 66 6.18 -19.09 -20.33
N LYS A 67 6.25 -18.58 -21.57
CA LYS A 67 7.49 -18.38 -22.34
C LYS A 67 8.30 -19.68 -22.54
N GLN A 68 7.60 -20.81 -22.69
CA GLN A 68 8.17 -22.13 -22.96
C GLN A 68 7.70 -22.68 -24.32
N PRO A 69 8.00 -22.00 -25.45
CA PRO A 69 7.44 -22.33 -26.75
C PRO A 69 7.84 -23.72 -27.25
N VAL A 70 9.05 -24.20 -26.92
CA VAL A 70 9.52 -25.55 -27.28
C VAL A 70 8.70 -26.65 -26.59
N ALA A 71 8.30 -26.44 -25.33
CA ALA A 71 7.47 -27.40 -24.59
C ALA A 71 6.03 -27.45 -25.13
N GLY A 72 5.54 -26.35 -25.71
CA GLY A 72 4.23 -26.27 -26.35
C GLY A 72 4.09 -27.03 -27.66
N LEU A 73 5.20 -27.27 -28.39
CA LEU A 73 5.17 -27.83 -29.75
C LEU A 73 4.52 -29.22 -29.80
N SER A 74 4.87 -30.11 -28.87
CA SER A 74 4.33 -31.47 -28.83
C SER A 74 2.82 -31.49 -28.58
N TYR A 75 2.30 -30.54 -27.80
CA TYR A 75 0.88 -30.42 -27.54
C TYR A 75 0.11 -29.89 -28.76
N PHE A 76 0.69 -28.94 -29.49
CA PHE A 76 0.08 -28.48 -30.74
C PHE A 76 0.07 -29.55 -31.84
N ILE A 77 1.11 -30.38 -31.92
CA ILE A 77 1.14 -31.54 -32.82
C ILE A 77 0.02 -32.51 -32.44
N ALA A 78 -0.11 -32.87 -31.16
CA ALA A 78 -1.16 -33.78 -30.69
C ALA A 78 -2.59 -33.24 -30.96
N ALA A 79 -2.80 -31.93 -30.78
CA ALA A 79 -4.08 -31.28 -31.10
C ALA A 79 -4.41 -31.34 -32.61
N LEU A 80 -3.38 -31.16 -33.45
CA LEU A 80 -3.51 -31.22 -34.91
C LEU A 80 -3.72 -32.64 -35.43
N GLU A 81 -3.06 -33.64 -34.85
CA GLU A 81 -3.28 -35.06 -35.17
C GLU A 81 -4.71 -35.50 -34.81
N ALA A 82 -5.24 -34.99 -33.69
CA ALA A 82 -6.60 -35.28 -33.24
C ALA A 82 -7.68 -34.57 -34.07
N ASN A 83 -7.46 -33.32 -34.49
CA ASN A 83 -8.42 -32.57 -35.29
C ASN A 83 -7.73 -31.62 -36.30
N PRO A 84 -7.28 -32.14 -37.46
CA PRO A 84 -6.55 -31.36 -38.46
C PRO A 84 -7.43 -30.36 -39.22
N ALA A 85 -8.76 -30.45 -39.11
CA ALA A 85 -9.69 -29.53 -39.75
C ALA A 85 -9.85 -28.21 -38.97
N HIS A 86 -9.35 -28.12 -37.73
CA HIS A 86 -9.53 -26.96 -36.87
C HIS A 86 -8.42 -25.92 -37.10
N GLY A 87 -8.76 -24.81 -37.78
CA GLY A 87 -7.79 -23.81 -38.23
C GLY A 87 -6.97 -23.16 -37.12
N GLN A 88 -7.56 -22.95 -35.94
CA GLN A 88 -6.87 -22.33 -34.79
C GLN A 88 -5.65 -23.14 -34.33
N TYR A 89 -5.67 -24.47 -34.48
CA TYR A 89 -4.57 -25.33 -34.05
C TYR A 89 -3.34 -25.14 -34.92
N TRP A 90 -3.55 -24.96 -36.23
CA TRP A 90 -2.49 -24.64 -37.18
C TRP A 90 -1.88 -23.27 -36.89
N LEU A 91 -2.71 -22.27 -36.55
CA LEU A 91 -2.25 -20.93 -36.21
C LEU A 91 -1.35 -20.94 -34.96
N SER A 92 -1.81 -21.55 -33.87
CA SER A 92 -1.02 -21.59 -32.63
C SER A 92 0.24 -22.45 -32.76
N TYR A 93 0.22 -23.53 -33.58
CA TYR A 93 1.43 -24.30 -33.85
C TYR A 93 2.48 -23.49 -34.62
N ILE A 94 2.04 -22.75 -35.64
CA ILE A 94 2.92 -21.89 -36.44
C ILE A 94 3.49 -20.76 -35.56
N ASP A 95 2.68 -20.15 -34.70
CA ASP A 95 3.16 -19.14 -33.74
C ASP A 95 4.17 -19.72 -32.74
N ALA A 96 3.91 -20.90 -32.20
CA ALA A 96 4.83 -21.60 -31.31
C ALA A 96 6.19 -21.90 -31.98
N LEU A 97 6.19 -22.30 -33.26
CA LEU A 97 7.41 -22.51 -34.04
C LEU A 97 8.19 -21.20 -34.25
N PHE A 98 7.52 -20.05 -34.39
CA PHE A 98 8.22 -18.75 -34.43
C PHE A 98 8.86 -18.41 -33.09
N GLN A 99 8.11 -18.54 -32.00
CA GLN A 99 8.62 -18.25 -30.67
C GLN A 99 9.73 -19.23 -30.25
N ALA A 100 9.71 -20.46 -30.76
CA ALA A 100 10.77 -21.46 -30.58
C ALA A 100 12.00 -21.25 -31.50
N GLY A 101 12.00 -20.23 -32.37
CA GLY A 101 13.12 -19.96 -33.27
C GLY A 101 13.26 -20.94 -34.43
N GLN A 102 12.16 -21.58 -34.87
CA GLN A 102 12.12 -22.56 -35.96
C GLN A 102 11.30 -22.05 -37.17
N PRO A 103 11.71 -20.94 -37.82
CA PRO A 103 10.93 -20.31 -38.89
C PRO A 103 10.85 -21.15 -40.18
N ASP A 104 11.81 -22.04 -40.44
CA ASP A 104 11.79 -22.94 -41.59
C ASP A 104 10.72 -24.02 -41.41
N ALA A 105 10.64 -24.64 -40.22
CA ALA A 105 9.58 -25.58 -39.87
C ALA A 105 8.20 -24.91 -39.92
N ALA A 106 8.09 -23.65 -39.48
CA ALA A 106 6.85 -22.88 -39.59
C ALA A 106 6.39 -22.68 -41.06
N ARG A 107 7.32 -22.55 -42.02
CA ARG A 107 6.99 -22.46 -43.46
C ARG A 107 6.46 -23.77 -44.02
N GLU A 108 7.07 -24.89 -43.64
CA GLU A 108 6.65 -26.22 -44.07
C GLU A 108 5.25 -26.55 -43.55
N VAL A 109 4.99 -26.25 -42.28
CA VAL A 109 3.69 -26.41 -41.64
C VAL A 109 2.63 -25.50 -42.28
N LEU A 110 2.97 -24.25 -42.61
CA LEU A 110 2.07 -23.35 -43.34
C LEU A 110 1.74 -23.87 -44.75
N ALA A 111 2.71 -24.46 -45.45
CA ALA A 111 2.49 -25.06 -46.77
C ALA A 111 1.57 -26.29 -46.66
N LEU A 112 1.75 -27.11 -45.63
CA LEU A 112 0.93 -28.28 -45.33
C LEU A 112 -0.52 -27.89 -44.97
N ALA A 113 -0.70 -26.86 -44.13
CA ALA A 113 -2.01 -26.33 -43.75
C ALA A 113 -2.81 -25.89 -45.00
N ARG A 114 -2.15 -25.23 -45.96
CA ARG A 114 -2.77 -24.82 -47.24
C ARG A 114 -3.15 -26.00 -48.13
N GLN A 115 -2.35 -27.06 -48.15
CA GLN A 115 -2.68 -28.29 -48.90
C GLN A 115 -3.89 -29.02 -48.30
N GLN A 116 -4.10 -28.91 -46.98
CA GLN A 116 -5.27 -29.44 -46.28
C GLN A 116 -6.54 -28.56 -46.41
N GLY A 117 -6.50 -27.51 -47.27
CA GLY A 117 -7.69 -26.72 -47.63
C GLY A 117 -8.00 -25.55 -46.69
N LEU A 118 -7.15 -25.25 -45.72
CA LEU A 118 -7.33 -24.10 -44.84
C LEU A 118 -7.07 -22.77 -45.58
N GLN A 119 -8.13 -21.97 -45.74
CA GLN A 119 -8.08 -20.62 -46.28
C GLN A 119 -8.72 -19.62 -45.31
N GLY A 120 -8.11 -18.45 -45.11
CA GLY A 120 -8.61 -17.45 -44.16
C GLY A 120 -7.69 -16.24 -44.01
N SER A 121 -8.18 -15.19 -43.34
CA SER A 121 -7.43 -13.96 -43.06
C SER A 121 -6.26 -14.19 -42.11
N GLU A 122 -6.39 -15.06 -41.09
CA GLU A 122 -5.30 -15.30 -40.12
C GLU A 122 -4.09 -16.01 -40.75
N ILE A 123 -4.32 -16.98 -41.64
CA ILE A 123 -3.26 -17.69 -42.39
C ILE A 123 -2.51 -16.75 -43.34
N ASN A 124 -3.20 -15.76 -43.90
CA ASN A 124 -2.60 -14.75 -44.75
C ASN A 124 -1.77 -13.72 -43.96
N VAL A 125 -2.14 -13.44 -42.70
CA VAL A 125 -1.36 -12.62 -41.75
C VAL A 125 -0.08 -13.33 -41.34
N LEU A 126 -0.14 -14.61 -40.92
CA LEU A 126 1.05 -15.40 -40.58
C LEU A 126 1.98 -15.60 -41.80
N ALA A 127 1.41 -15.78 -43.00
CA ALA A 127 2.17 -15.83 -44.24
C ALA A 127 2.85 -14.49 -44.61
N ALA A 128 2.31 -13.37 -44.14
CA ALA A 128 2.91 -12.05 -44.30
C ALA A 128 4.05 -11.82 -43.31
N CYS A 129 3.91 -12.24 -42.04
CA CYS A 129 4.99 -12.23 -41.04
C CYS A 129 6.21 -13.05 -41.51
N LEU A 130 5.97 -14.18 -42.18
CA LEU A 130 7.02 -14.98 -42.83
C LEU A 130 7.79 -14.25 -43.92
N LYS A 131 7.15 -13.34 -44.66
CA LYS A 131 7.80 -12.52 -45.69
C LYS A 131 8.60 -11.36 -45.09
N GLU A 132 8.33 -10.95 -43.86
CA GLU A 132 9.09 -9.90 -43.16
C GLU A 132 10.36 -10.44 -42.50
N ASN A 133 10.32 -11.65 -41.92
CA ASN A 133 11.53 -12.26 -41.33
C ASN A 133 12.60 -12.63 -42.39
N VAL A 134 12.20 -12.94 -43.63
CA VAL A 134 13.15 -13.12 -44.76
C VAL A 134 13.81 -11.80 -45.18
N LYS A 135 13.18 -10.64 -44.90
CA LYS A 135 13.78 -9.33 -45.20
C LYS A 135 14.86 -8.91 -44.19
N HIS A 136 14.84 -9.44 -42.97
CA HIS A 136 15.84 -9.12 -41.95
C HIS A 136 17.20 -9.81 -42.17
N GLU A 137 17.24 -10.99 -42.79
CA GLU A 137 18.52 -11.63 -43.18
C GLU A 137 19.06 -11.13 -44.54
N ALA A 138 18.18 -10.67 -45.44
CA ALA A 138 18.58 -10.15 -46.75
C ALA A 138 19.04 -8.67 -46.76
N ALA A 139 19.08 -8.00 -45.60
CA ALA A 139 19.45 -6.58 -45.49
C ALA A 139 20.96 -6.27 -45.62
N ARG A 140 21.81 -7.28 -45.92
CA ARG A 140 23.22 -7.08 -46.31
C ARG A 140 23.44 -7.38 -47.78
N GLN A 141 22.94 -6.51 -48.66
CA GLN A 141 23.55 -6.14 -49.95
C GLN A 141 22.52 -5.36 -50.77
N ILE A 142 22.65 -4.03 -50.75
CA ILE A 142 21.87 -3.15 -51.62
C ILE A 142 22.56 -3.12 -53.00
N LYS A 143 21.83 -3.53 -54.05
CA LYS A 143 21.97 -3.01 -55.42
C LYS A 143 20.58 -2.83 -56.05
N PRO A 144 20.39 -1.84 -56.93
CA PRO A 144 19.08 -1.29 -57.22
C PRO A 144 18.30 -2.18 -58.18
N ALA A 145 17.09 -2.56 -57.79
CA ALA A 145 16.16 -3.28 -58.65
C ALA A 145 15.17 -2.32 -59.32
N LYS A 146 14.89 -2.65 -60.59
CA LYS A 146 14.22 -1.85 -61.61
C LYS A 146 12.75 -1.54 -61.28
N LYS A 147 12.33 -0.38 -61.79
CA LYS A 147 10.94 0.10 -61.96
C LYS A 147 9.91 -1.03 -62.04
N SER A 148 9.08 -1.17 -61.01
CA SER A 148 7.80 -1.87 -61.11
C SER A 148 6.73 -0.91 -61.62
N THR A 149 5.89 -1.45 -62.49
CA THR A 149 4.82 -0.78 -63.21
C THR A 149 3.74 -0.22 -62.28
N GLN A 150 3.43 1.07 -62.46
CA GLN A 150 2.30 1.76 -61.84
C GLN A 150 0.96 1.09 -62.20
N HIS A 151 0.26 0.53 -61.21
CA HIS A 151 -1.20 0.44 -61.27
C HIS A 151 -1.77 1.75 -60.71
N LYS A 152 -2.25 2.62 -61.60
CA LYS A 152 -3.05 3.81 -61.22
C LYS A 152 -4.46 3.37 -60.78
N GLY A 153 -4.62 3.04 -59.49
CA GLY A 153 -5.93 3.08 -58.84
C GLY A 153 -6.35 4.54 -58.64
N LYS A 154 -7.62 4.89 -58.87
CA LYS A 154 -8.15 6.23 -58.59
C LYS A 154 -7.89 6.58 -57.12
N ALA A 155 -7.39 7.78 -56.84
CA ALA A 155 -7.29 8.28 -55.47
C ALA A 155 -8.71 8.55 -54.91
N PRO A 156 -8.90 8.49 -53.58
CA PRO A 156 -10.14 8.93 -52.96
C PRO A 156 -10.43 10.40 -53.31
N ASP A 157 -11.71 10.71 -53.55
CA ASP A 157 -12.16 12.06 -53.88
C ASP A 157 -12.07 12.98 -52.65
N ALA A 158 -11.74 14.25 -52.87
CA ALA A 158 -11.66 15.26 -51.82
C ALA A 158 -13.01 15.42 -51.09
N SER A 159 -14.14 15.24 -51.81
CA SER A 159 -15.47 15.25 -51.19
C SER A 159 -15.69 14.12 -50.18
N GLU A 160 -15.15 12.92 -50.43
CA GLU A 160 -15.28 11.78 -49.50
C GLU A 160 -14.38 11.96 -48.26
N ILE A 161 -13.18 12.50 -48.45
CA ILE A 161 -12.25 12.86 -47.36
C ILE A 161 -12.90 13.91 -46.46
N ASN A 162 -13.41 15.00 -47.04
CA ASN A 162 -14.06 16.07 -46.29
C ASN A 162 -15.32 15.59 -45.55
N ALA A 163 -16.07 14.64 -46.11
CA ALA A 163 -17.22 14.06 -45.43
C ALA A 163 -16.83 13.28 -44.16
N ILE A 164 -15.75 12.49 -44.22
CA ILE A 164 -15.23 11.76 -43.05
C ILE A 164 -14.75 12.76 -41.98
N VAL A 165 -14.01 13.80 -42.39
CA VAL A 165 -13.53 14.84 -41.47
C VAL A 165 -14.70 15.58 -40.81
N ALA A 166 -15.72 15.98 -41.59
CA ALA A 166 -16.89 16.67 -41.07
C ALA A 166 -17.64 15.83 -40.03
N LEU A 167 -17.91 14.55 -40.33
CA LEU A 167 -18.56 13.64 -39.40
C LEU A 167 -17.73 13.42 -38.13
N PHE A 168 -16.40 13.36 -38.26
CA PHE A 168 -15.51 13.28 -37.10
C PHE A 168 -15.58 14.54 -36.24
N THR A 169 -15.55 15.74 -36.85
CA THR A 169 -15.65 17.02 -36.13
C THR A 169 -17.01 17.24 -35.49
N GLU A 170 -18.08 16.70 -36.07
CA GLU A 170 -19.45 16.72 -35.52
C GLU A 170 -19.66 15.67 -34.41
N GLY A 171 -18.66 14.83 -34.11
CA GLY A 171 -18.76 13.75 -33.11
C GLY A 171 -19.58 12.55 -33.57
N ARG A 172 -19.92 12.45 -34.86
CA ARG A 172 -20.68 11.35 -35.46
C ARG A 172 -19.77 10.17 -35.80
N TYR A 173 -19.10 9.64 -34.78
CA TYR A 173 -18.03 8.66 -34.92
C TYR A 173 -18.45 7.35 -35.61
N ALA A 174 -19.65 6.83 -35.35
CA ALA A 174 -20.12 5.60 -36.00
C ALA A 174 -20.25 5.74 -37.52
N GLU A 175 -20.72 6.89 -37.99
CA GLU A 175 -20.87 7.19 -39.41
C GLU A 175 -19.50 7.47 -40.05
N ALA A 176 -18.62 8.20 -39.35
CA ALA A 176 -17.24 8.42 -39.76
C ALA A 176 -16.46 7.09 -39.90
N ALA A 177 -16.60 6.16 -38.94
CA ALA A 177 -15.99 4.83 -38.99
C ALA A 177 -16.49 4.03 -40.21
N THR A 178 -17.80 4.06 -40.47
CA THR A 178 -18.39 3.35 -41.61
C THR A 178 -17.86 3.86 -42.94
N LEU A 179 -17.76 5.19 -43.11
CA LEU A 179 -17.20 5.78 -44.32
C LEU A 179 -15.70 5.53 -44.46
N ALA A 180 -14.94 5.65 -43.36
CA ALA A 180 -13.51 5.35 -43.35
C ALA A 180 -13.24 3.87 -43.71
N GLN A 181 -14.00 2.92 -43.15
CA GLN A 181 -13.89 1.50 -43.47
C GLN A 181 -14.23 1.20 -44.94
N ARG A 182 -15.28 1.83 -45.49
CA ARG A 182 -15.59 1.70 -46.92
C ARG A 182 -14.45 2.24 -47.78
N MET A 183 -13.80 3.32 -47.34
CA MET A 183 -12.64 3.90 -48.02
C MET A 183 -11.43 2.97 -47.98
N THR A 184 -11.13 2.29 -46.87
CA THR A 184 -10.02 1.33 -46.79
C THR A 184 -10.22 0.11 -47.69
N VAL A 185 -11.47 -0.29 -47.96
CA VAL A 185 -11.79 -1.37 -48.91
C VAL A 185 -11.65 -0.91 -50.36
N ARG A 186 -12.15 0.29 -50.69
CA ARG A 186 -12.12 0.83 -52.05
C ARG A 186 -10.73 1.32 -52.47
N PHE A 187 -9.95 1.81 -51.53
CA PHE A 187 -8.63 2.40 -51.73
C PHE A 187 -7.62 1.85 -50.72
N PRO A 188 -7.29 0.54 -50.78
CA PRO A 188 -6.47 -0.11 -49.75
C PRO A 188 -5.05 0.44 -49.65
N SER A 189 -4.54 1.08 -50.70
CA SER A 189 -3.21 1.71 -50.73
C SER A 189 -3.21 3.19 -50.33
N ALA A 190 -4.36 3.78 -49.99
CA ALA A 190 -4.45 5.17 -49.53
C ALA A 190 -4.38 5.24 -48.00
N GLY A 191 -3.32 5.86 -47.46
CA GLY A 191 -3.10 5.93 -46.01
C GLY A 191 -4.19 6.69 -45.23
N PHE A 192 -4.84 7.69 -45.84
CA PHE A 192 -5.85 8.52 -45.17
C PHE A 192 -7.04 7.71 -44.62
N GLY A 193 -7.60 6.78 -45.39
CA GLY A 193 -8.75 5.99 -44.95
C GLY A 193 -8.41 5.12 -43.74
N TRP A 194 -7.19 4.57 -43.70
CA TRP A 194 -6.69 3.79 -42.57
C TRP A 194 -6.44 4.68 -41.34
N LYS A 195 -5.86 5.88 -41.53
CA LYS A 195 -5.66 6.87 -40.47
C LYS A 195 -6.97 7.31 -39.84
N ALA A 196 -7.95 7.65 -40.68
CA ALA A 196 -9.28 8.07 -40.24
C ALA A 196 -10.00 6.95 -39.48
N LEU A 197 -9.96 5.71 -39.99
CA LEU A 197 -10.55 4.56 -39.32
C LEU A 197 -9.91 4.32 -37.95
N GLY A 198 -8.58 4.29 -37.88
CA GLY A 198 -7.86 4.11 -36.62
C GLY A 198 -8.15 5.24 -35.62
N THR A 199 -8.18 6.49 -36.07
CA THR A 199 -8.44 7.65 -35.20
C THR A 199 -9.86 7.61 -34.64
N VAL A 200 -10.86 7.23 -35.45
CA VAL A 200 -12.24 7.07 -34.99
C VAL A 200 -12.34 5.94 -33.97
N LEU A 201 -11.69 4.80 -34.22
CA LEU A 201 -11.69 3.66 -33.30
C LEU A 201 -11.10 4.04 -31.93
N MET A 202 -9.96 4.75 -31.92
CA MET A 202 -9.37 5.33 -30.71
C MET A 202 -10.34 6.25 -29.97
N GLN A 203 -11.00 7.15 -30.69
CA GLN A 203 -11.95 8.09 -30.10
C GLN A 203 -13.20 7.41 -29.51
N THR A 204 -13.55 6.22 -30.01
CA THR A 204 -14.62 5.38 -29.46
C THR A 204 -14.15 4.38 -28.41
N GLY A 205 -12.88 4.44 -27.99
CA GLY A 205 -12.29 3.55 -26.97
C GLY A 205 -11.95 2.15 -27.46
N LYS A 206 -12.01 1.89 -28.77
CA LYS A 206 -11.73 0.59 -29.39
C LYS A 206 -10.25 0.47 -29.77
N ASN A 207 -9.37 0.60 -28.78
CA ASN A 207 -7.93 0.71 -29.01
C ASN A 207 -7.33 -0.55 -29.66
N ASP A 208 -7.77 -1.75 -29.27
CA ASP A 208 -7.27 -3.00 -29.87
C ASP A 208 -7.61 -3.08 -31.38
N GLU A 209 -8.83 -2.70 -31.75
CA GLU A 209 -9.27 -2.66 -33.16
C GLU A 209 -8.53 -1.58 -33.97
N ALA A 210 -8.09 -0.50 -33.31
CA ALA A 210 -7.42 0.63 -33.95
C ALA A 210 -5.97 0.34 -34.39
N LEU A 211 -5.33 -0.68 -33.80
CA LEU A 211 -3.90 -0.96 -33.99
C LEU A 211 -3.55 -1.27 -35.44
N VAL A 212 -4.24 -2.23 -36.05
CA VAL A 212 -3.99 -2.64 -37.44
C VAL A 212 -4.24 -1.51 -38.44
N PRO A 213 -5.37 -0.77 -38.36
CA PRO A 213 -5.56 0.42 -39.19
C PRO A 213 -4.45 1.46 -39.02
N MET A 214 -4.02 1.75 -37.79
CA MET A 214 -3.04 2.81 -37.56
C MET A 214 -1.63 2.41 -38.01
N GLN A 215 -1.23 1.15 -37.84
CA GLN A 215 0.00 0.61 -38.41
C GLN A 215 0.00 0.67 -39.94
N LYS A 216 -1.12 0.31 -40.59
CA LYS A 216 -1.27 0.44 -42.04
C LYS A 216 -1.21 1.89 -42.49
N ALA A 217 -1.80 2.81 -41.75
CA ALA A 217 -1.75 4.23 -42.04
C ALA A 217 -0.29 4.73 -42.05
N ALA A 218 0.47 4.43 -41.00
CA ALA A 218 1.89 4.79 -40.90
C ALA A 218 2.74 4.13 -42.02
N ALA A 219 2.49 2.85 -42.34
CA ALA A 219 3.23 2.14 -43.39
C ALA A 219 2.94 2.66 -44.81
N LEU A 220 1.70 3.07 -45.09
CA LEU A 220 1.27 3.62 -46.39
C LEU A 220 1.58 5.11 -46.53
N SER A 221 1.92 5.80 -45.43
CA SER A 221 2.21 7.23 -45.39
C SER A 221 3.43 7.50 -44.48
N PRO A 222 4.64 7.08 -44.91
CA PRO A 222 5.86 7.13 -44.08
C PRO A 222 6.37 8.54 -43.75
N ASP A 223 5.79 9.57 -44.40
CA ASP A 223 6.08 10.99 -44.21
C ASP A 223 4.90 11.73 -43.54
N ASP A 224 3.90 11.01 -42.99
CA ASP A 224 2.78 11.60 -42.24
C ASP A 224 3.07 11.58 -40.74
N ALA A 225 3.54 12.70 -40.19
CA ALA A 225 3.85 12.84 -38.77
C ALA A 225 2.64 12.57 -37.87
N TYR A 226 1.41 12.93 -38.29
CA TYR A 226 0.19 12.68 -37.53
C TYR A 226 -0.14 11.19 -37.44
N ALA A 227 0.12 10.41 -38.50
CA ALA A 227 -0.09 8.96 -38.45
C ALA A 227 0.80 8.29 -37.40
N TYR A 228 2.07 8.70 -37.32
CA TYR A 228 3.01 8.20 -36.31
C TYR A 228 2.70 8.72 -34.90
N SER A 229 2.27 9.98 -34.75
CA SER A 229 1.87 10.50 -33.43
C SER A 229 0.63 9.80 -32.89
N ASN A 230 -0.39 9.58 -33.73
CA ASN A 230 -1.59 8.84 -33.33
C ASN A 230 -1.26 7.37 -33.01
N LEU A 231 -0.35 6.75 -33.78
CA LEU A 231 0.13 5.39 -33.49
C LEU A 231 0.86 5.33 -32.14
N GLY A 232 1.68 6.35 -31.83
CA GLY A 232 2.35 6.47 -30.54
C GLY A 232 1.36 6.55 -29.38
N ASN A 233 0.36 7.42 -29.48
CA ASN A 233 -0.69 7.56 -28.47
C ASN A 233 -1.47 6.26 -28.28
N LEU A 234 -1.74 5.55 -29.37
CA LEU A 234 -2.38 4.24 -29.33
C LEU A 234 -1.52 3.21 -28.58
N TYR A 235 -0.22 3.14 -28.87
CA TYR A 235 0.69 2.26 -28.15
C TYR A 235 0.75 2.57 -26.65
N SER A 236 0.78 3.85 -26.26
CA SER A 236 0.67 4.24 -24.84
C SER A 236 -0.65 3.73 -24.23
N SER A 237 -1.78 3.89 -24.92
CA SER A 237 -3.08 3.39 -24.43
C SER A 237 -3.16 1.85 -24.32
N LEU A 238 -2.31 1.13 -25.06
CA LEU A 238 -2.18 -0.33 -25.04
C LEU A 238 -1.07 -0.80 -24.07
N ASN A 239 -0.53 0.10 -23.24
CA ASN A 239 0.55 -0.16 -22.29
C ASN A 239 1.82 -0.72 -22.97
N ARG A 240 2.18 -0.14 -24.12
CA ARG A 240 3.35 -0.48 -24.96
C ARG A 240 4.26 0.75 -25.12
N PRO A 241 4.93 1.20 -24.05
CA PRO A 241 5.62 2.49 -24.02
C PRO A 241 6.86 2.56 -24.93
N ASP A 242 7.55 1.43 -25.15
CA ASP A 242 8.72 1.39 -26.05
C ASP A 242 8.31 1.63 -27.51
N GLU A 243 7.22 1.00 -27.97
CA GLU A 243 6.66 1.23 -29.30
C GLU A 243 6.03 2.62 -29.45
N ALA A 244 5.48 3.16 -28.36
CA ALA A 244 4.98 4.52 -28.31
C ALA A 244 6.13 5.52 -28.53
N GLU A 245 7.24 5.38 -27.80
CA GLU A 245 8.42 6.22 -27.95
C GLU A 245 8.97 6.16 -29.38
N ALA A 246 9.13 4.96 -29.93
CA ALA A 246 9.65 4.78 -31.29
C ALA A 246 8.77 5.49 -32.34
N SER A 247 7.45 5.38 -32.20
CA SER A 247 6.48 6.02 -33.10
C SER A 247 6.51 7.55 -32.97
N LEU A 248 6.56 8.07 -31.75
CA LEU A 248 6.61 9.51 -31.49
C LEU A 248 7.93 10.14 -31.96
N ARG A 249 9.07 9.48 -31.74
CA ARG A 249 10.35 9.92 -32.31
C ARG A 249 10.35 9.91 -33.83
N ARG A 250 9.64 8.96 -34.47
CA ARG A 250 9.46 8.96 -35.92
C ARG A 250 8.61 10.12 -36.40
N ALA A 251 7.53 10.46 -35.67
CA ALA A 251 6.74 11.65 -35.96
C ALA A 251 7.60 12.92 -35.90
N LEU A 252 8.43 13.05 -34.86
CA LEU A 252 9.34 14.21 -34.67
C LEU A 252 10.50 14.26 -35.66
N ALA A 253 10.92 13.12 -36.21
CA ALA A 253 11.91 13.08 -37.30
C ALA A 253 11.33 13.58 -38.64
N ILE A 254 10.01 13.50 -38.80
CA ILE A 254 9.28 14.00 -39.98
C ILE A 254 8.95 15.48 -39.79
N ASP A 255 8.45 15.85 -38.61
CA ASP A 255 8.12 17.22 -38.22
C ASP A 255 8.67 17.54 -36.82
N ALA A 256 9.80 18.25 -36.79
CA ALA A 256 10.51 18.59 -35.56
C ALA A 256 9.77 19.62 -34.69
N ASP A 257 8.82 20.37 -35.26
CA ASP A 257 8.05 21.40 -34.57
C ASP A 257 6.62 20.93 -34.27
N PHE A 258 6.39 19.62 -34.21
CA PHE A 258 5.10 19.06 -33.84
C PHE A 258 4.90 19.04 -32.31
N ALA A 259 4.32 20.13 -31.77
CA ALA A 259 4.14 20.34 -30.33
C ALA A 259 3.42 19.18 -29.61
N GLU A 260 2.33 18.65 -30.17
CA GLU A 260 1.58 17.55 -29.59
C GLU A 260 2.41 16.26 -29.54
N ALA A 261 3.23 15.97 -30.55
CA ALA A 261 4.12 14.82 -30.54
C ALA A 261 5.23 14.94 -29.48
N HIS A 262 5.76 16.15 -29.24
CA HIS A 262 6.68 16.42 -28.13
C HIS A 262 5.99 16.23 -26.77
N CYS A 263 4.75 16.72 -26.62
CA CYS A 263 3.97 16.52 -25.39
C CYS A 263 3.70 15.03 -25.11
N ASN A 264 3.26 14.29 -26.12
CA ASN A 264 3.00 12.85 -26.01
C ASN A 264 4.30 12.06 -25.74
N LEU A 265 5.41 12.44 -26.38
CA LEU A 265 6.73 11.84 -26.09
C LEU A 265 7.14 12.08 -24.64
N GLY A 266 6.92 13.30 -24.13
CA GLY A 266 7.16 13.62 -22.73
C GLY A 266 6.39 12.70 -21.79
N SER A 267 5.11 12.45 -22.08
CA SER A 267 4.27 11.54 -21.27
C SER A 267 4.76 10.10 -21.31
N THR A 268 5.10 9.58 -22.49
CA THR A 268 5.69 8.23 -22.62
C THR A 268 7.04 8.12 -21.87
N LEU A 269 7.91 9.13 -21.96
CA LEU A 269 9.19 9.13 -21.25
C LEU A 269 9.01 9.19 -19.74
N GLN A 270 8.00 9.90 -19.27
CA GLN A 270 7.65 9.96 -17.85
C GLN A 270 7.14 8.60 -17.35
N GLU A 271 6.30 7.91 -18.12
CA GLU A 271 5.87 6.52 -17.82
C GLU A 271 7.06 5.55 -17.74
N LEU A 272 8.10 5.78 -18.55
CA LEU A 272 9.36 5.03 -18.53
C LEU A 272 10.32 5.46 -17.39
N GLY A 273 9.94 6.43 -16.54
CA GLY A 273 10.76 6.95 -15.45
C GLY A 273 11.92 7.87 -15.90
N ARG A 274 11.96 8.27 -17.17
CA ARG A 274 13.00 9.13 -17.76
C ARG A 274 12.63 10.60 -17.60
N LEU A 275 12.46 11.04 -16.35
CA LEU A 275 11.90 12.36 -15.99
C LEU A 275 12.63 13.55 -16.64
N THR A 276 13.97 13.50 -16.71
CA THR A 276 14.76 14.58 -17.34
C THR A 276 14.46 14.73 -18.83
N GLU A 277 14.31 13.62 -19.55
CA GLU A 277 13.99 13.66 -20.98
C GLU A 277 12.52 14.03 -21.23
N ALA A 278 11.64 13.61 -20.32
CA ALA A 278 10.24 14.02 -20.32
C ALA A 278 10.11 15.54 -20.18
N GLU A 279 10.80 16.14 -19.21
CA GLU A 279 10.82 17.59 -19.01
C GLU A 279 11.28 18.34 -20.26
N VAL A 280 12.38 17.91 -20.88
CA VAL A 280 12.89 18.52 -22.12
C VAL A 280 11.85 18.45 -23.24
N SER A 281 11.15 17.33 -23.37
CA SER A 281 10.11 17.14 -24.38
C SER A 281 8.91 18.07 -24.13
N TYR A 282 8.45 18.21 -22.87
CA TYR A 282 7.39 19.16 -22.53
C TYR A 282 7.81 20.62 -22.75
N GLN A 283 9.03 20.98 -22.37
CA GLN A 283 9.55 22.33 -22.61
C GLN A 283 9.61 22.63 -24.11
N ARG A 284 10.06 21.68 -24.94
CA ARG A 284 10.06 21.84 -26.39
C ARG A 284 8.65 22.02 -26.95
N ALA A 285 7.67 21.26 -26.46
CA ALA A 285 6.26 21.45 -26.82
C ALA A 285 5.78 22.88 -26.52
N LEU A 286 6.18 23.43 -25.36
CA LEU A 286 5.82 24.77 -24.91
C LEU A 286 6.59 25.91 -25.60
N GLU A 287 7.81 25.67 -26.07
CA GLU A 287 8.56 26.60 -26.93
C GLU A 287 7.85 26.79 -28.28
N ILE A 288 7.34 25.68 -28.83
CA ILE A 288 6.60 25.69 -30.10
C ILE A 288 5.20 26.28 -29.89
N ARG A 289 4.50 25.86 -28.82
CA ARG A 289 3.14 26.27 -28.52
C ARG A 289 2.96 26.60 -27.02
N PRO A 290 3.14 27.88 -26.63
CA PRO A 290 3.05 28.31 -25.23
C PRO A 290 1.67 28.15 -24.58
N ASP A 291 0.59 28.12 -25.37
CA ASP A 291 -0.80 27.99 -24.94
C ASP A 291 -1.31 26.53 -24.92
N LEU A 292 -0.41 25.54 -24.93
CA LEU A 292 -0.78 24.13 -24.80
C LEU A 292 -0.99 23.76 -23.31
N ALA A 293 -2.22 23.90 -22.82
CA ALA A 293 -2.57 23.63 -21.41
C ALA A 293 -2.17 22.22 -20.93
N GLU A 294 -2.30 21.21 -21.81
CA GLU A 294 -1.92 19.82 -21.51
C GLU A 294 -0.41 19.68 -21.27
N ALA A 295 0.43 20.38 -22.04
CA ALA A 295 1.88 20.35 -21.83
C ALA A 295 2.29 21.03 -20.52
N HIS A 296 1.63 22.15 -20.14
CA HIS A 296 1.84 22.75 -18.80
C HIS A 296 1.39 21.81 -17.67
N TYR A 297 0.23 21.16 -17.81
CA TYR A 297 -0.25 20.19 -16.82
C TYR A 297 0.70 19.00 -16.66
N ASN A 298 1.15 18.41 -17.77
CA ASN A 298 2.03 17.25 -17.78
C ASN A 298 3.45 17.62 -17.30
N LEU A 299 3.96 18.80 -17.67
CA LEU A 299 5.19 19.35 -17.08
C LEU A 299 5.04 19.52 -15.57
N GLY A 300 3.91 20.03 -15.09
CA GLY A 300 3.62 20.13 -13.65
C GLY A 300 3.64 18.77 -12.94
N ASN A 301 3.11 17.72 -13.56
CA ASN A 301 3.20 16.35 -13.02
C ASN A 301 4.64 15.85 -12.95
N CYS A 302 5.42 16.04 -14.03
CA CYS A 302 6.82 15.64 -14.12
C CYS A 302 7.70 16.37 -13.08
N LEU A 303 7.49 17.68 -12.91
CA LEU A 303 8.19 18.49 -11.91
C LEU A 303 7.84 18.08 -10.48
N LYS A 304 6.57 17.74 -10.22
CA LYS A 304 6.11 17.21 -8.93
C LYS A 304 6.80 15.89 -8.61
N GLU A 305 6.88 14.97 -9.56
CA GLU A 305 7.60 13.69 -9.41
C GLU A 305 9.10 13.88 -9.18
N SER A 306 9.66 14.94 -9.74
CA SER A 306 11.06 15.34 -9.54
C SER A 306 11.30 16.12 -8.23
N GLY A 307 10.27 16.35 -7.41
CA GLY A 307 10.36 17.11 -6.16
C GLY A 307 10.44 18.63 -6.32
N ARG A 308 10.31 19.16 -7.54
CA ARG A 308 10.37 20.60 -7.86
C ARG A 308 8.99 21.25 -7.71
N LEU A 309 8.49 21.26 -6.47
CA LEU A 309 7.08 21.55 -6.16
C LEU A 309 6.64 22.99 -6.53
N ASN A 310 7.51 23.98 -6.36
CA ASN A 310 7.19 25.37 -6.74
C ASN A 310 7.00 25.52 -8.26
N GLU A 311 7.87 24.91 -9.05
CA GLU A 311 7.79 24.97 -10.51
C GLU A 311 6.60 24.14 -11.04
N ALA A 312 6.25 23.06 -10.34
CA ALA A 312 5.03 22.32 -10.59
C ALA A 312 3.79 23.18 -10.37
N GLU A 313 3.74 23.96 -9.28
CA GLU A 313 2.65 24.91 -9.01
C GLU A 313 2.50 25.93 -10.14
N ASP A 314 3.61 26.56 -10.55
CA ASP A 314 3.60 27.53 -11.64
C ASP A 314 3.06 26.93 -12.94
N SER A 315 3.45 25.69 -13.25
CA SER A 315 2.98 24.96 -14.44
C SER A 315 1.49 24.67 -14.35
N TYR A 316 0.97 24.20 -13.20
CA TYR A 316 -0.47 24.01 -12.99
C TYR A 316 -1.25 25.32 -13.10
N ARG A 317 -0.75 26.42 -12.51
CA ARG A 317 -1.41 27.73 -12.59
C ARG A 317 -1.45 28.26 -14.02
N ARG A 318 -0.41 28.04 -14.83
CA ARG A 318 -0.42 28.35 -16.27
C ARG A 318 -1.44 27.52 -17.03
N ALA A 319 -1.51 26.21 -16.77
CA ALA A 319 -2.51 25.34 -17.37
C ALA A 319 -3.94 25.84 -17.07
N LEU A 320 -4.21 26.27 -15.83
CA LEU A 320 -5.50 26.85 -15.42
C LEU A 320 -5.75 28.24 -16.02
N GLY A 321 -4.71 29.05 -16.22
CA GLY A 321 -4.82 30.35 -16.91
C GLY A 321 -5.25 30.21 -18.37
N ILE A 322 -4.84 29.12 -19.03
CA ILE A 322 -5.24 28.78 -20.40
C ILE A 322 -6.62 28.09 -20.43
N LYS A 323 -6.83 27.13 -19.51
CA LYS A 323 -8.05 26.32 -19.41
C LYS A 323 -8.60 26.34 -17.98
N PRO A 324 -9.47 27.33 -17.64
CA PRO A 324 -9.98 27.49 -16.27
C PRO A 324 -10.88 26.36 -15.75
N ASP A 325 -11.44 25.54 -16.65
CA ASP A 325 -12.31 24.41 -16.33
C ASP A 325 -11.57 23.05 -16.28
N TYR A 326 -10.23 23.07 -16.19
CA TYR A 326 -9.41 21.86 -16.21
C TYR A 326 -9.42 21.13 -14.85
N VAL A 327 -10.49 20.35 -14.61
CA VAL A 327 -10.77 19.63 -13.36
C VAL A 327 -9.57 18.82 -12.81
N GLN A 328 -8.84 18.10 -13.67
CA GLN A 328 -7.68 17.28 -13.29
C GLN A 328 -6.56 18.14 -12.66
N VAL A 329 -6.34 19.35 -13.17
CA VAL A 329 -5.30 20.26 -12.68
C VAL A 329 -5.62 20.70 -11.25
N TYR A 330 -6.88 21.08 -10.96
CA TYR A 330 -7.28 21.45 -9.61
C TYR A 330 -7.08 20.31 -8.59
N SER A 331 -7.36 19.06 -8.97
CA SER A 331 -7.14 17.92 -8.10
C SER A 331 -5.66 17.65 -7.83
N ASN A 332 -4.80 17.71 -8.86
CA ASN A 332 -3.36 17.50 -8.70
C ASN A 332 -2.69 18.66 -7.97
N LEU A 333 -3.13 19.90 -8.23
CA LEU A 333 -2.73 21.09 -7.50
C LEU A 333 -3.08 20.94 -6.02
N GLY A 334 -4.30 20.48 -5.69
CA GLY A 334 -4.73 20.22 -4.33
C GLY A 334 -3.82 19.25 -3.57
N ILE A 335 -3.52 18.09 -4.16
CA ILE A 335 -2.59 17.12 -3.53
C ILE A 335 -1.20 17.74 -3.32
N MET A 336 -0.68 18.45 -4.32
CA MET A 336 0.65 19.07 -4.25
C MET A 336 0.71 20.14 -3.16
N LEU A 337 -0.29 21.04 -3.11
CA LEU A 337 -0.43 22.07 -2.08
C LEU A 337 -0.47 21.48 -0.67
N ASN A 338 -1.18 20.36 -0.48
CA ASN A 338 -1.17 19.66 0.81
C ASN A 338 0.24 19.16 1.16
N GLY A 339 0.94 18.58 0.19
CA GLY A 339 2.32 18.09 0.36
C GLY A 339 3.34 19.16 0.75
N ILE A 340 3.13 20.42 0.38
CA ILE A 340 3.96 21.57 0.79
C ILE A 340 3.43 22.31 2.03
N GLY A 341 2.42 21.78 2.71
CA GLY A 341 1.89 22.35 3.95
C GLY A 341 0.94 23.53 3.77
N ARG A 342 0.22 23.61 2.63
CA ARG A 342 -0.82 24.63 2.35
C ARG A 342 -2.22 23.98 2.24
N PRO A 343 -2.74 23.38 3.34
CA PRO A 343 -3.96 22.58 3.30
C PRO A 343 -5.23 23.39 2.97
N ASP A 344 -5.30 24.68 3.35
CA ASP A 344 -6.46 25.53 3.05
C ASP A 344 -6.60 25.79 1.53
N GLU A 345 -5.49 26.07 0.85
CA GLU A 345 -5.47 26.24 -0.60
C GLU A 345 -5.68 24.91 -1.34
N ALA A 346 -5.22 23.81 -0.74
CA ALA A 346 -5.47 22.46 -1.23
C ALA A 346 -6.97 22.13 -1.22
N GLU A 347 -7.64 22.40 -0.10
CA GLU A 347 -9.10 22.25 0.02
C GLU A 347 -9.84 23.13 -0.98
N ALA A 348 -9.46 24.41 -1.09
CA ALA A 348 -10.09 25.34 -2.04
C ALA A 348 -9.99 24.83 -3.48
N SER A 349 -8.81 24.33 -3.88
CA SER A 349 -8.58 23.74 -5.20
C SER A 349 -9.47 22.51 -5.45
N LEU A 350 -9.57 21.61 -4.49
CA LEU A 350 -10.41 20.41 -4.62
C LEU A 350 -11.91 20.74 -4.63
N ARG A 351 -12.35 21.72 -3.84
CA ARG A 351 -13.74 22.20 -3.89
C ARG A 351 -14.07 22.83 -5.24
N LEU A 352 -13.14 23.54 -5.88
CA LEU A 352 -13.31 24.02 -7.27
C LEU A 352 -13.43 22.87 -8.26
N ALA A 353 -12.59 21.83 -8.14
CA ALA A 353 -12.71 20.63 -8.96
C ALA A 353 -14.11 19.99 -8.84
N LEU A 354 -14.65 19.94 -7.61
CA LEU A 354 -15.98 19.38 -7.33
C LEU A 354 -17.14 20.32 -7.73
N GLN A 355 -16.93 21.63 -7.79
CA GLN A 355 -17.91 22.57 -8.36
C GLN A 355 -18.04 22.37 -9.87
N LEU A 356 -16.91 22.19 -10.57
CA LEU A 356 -16.88 21.93 -12.01
C LEU A 356 -17.38 20.52 -12.36
N LYS A 357 -17.03 19.53 -11.52
CA LYS A 357 -17.42 18.13 -11.70
C LYS A 357 -17.79 17.48 -10.35
N PRO A 358 -19.07 17.54 -9.95
CA PRO A 358 -19.53 17.03 -8.65
C PRO A 358 -19.34 15.53 -8.41
N ASP A 359 -19.24 14.73 -9.48
CA ASP A 359 -19.03 13.28 -9.44
C ASP A 359 -17.55 12.89 -9.61
N TYR A 360 -16.61 13.83 -9.44
CA TYR A 360 -15.19 13.54 -9.59
C TYR A 360 -14.62 12.81 -8.36
N VAL A 361 -14.68 11.48 -8.43
CA VAL A 361 -14.23 10.53 -7.42
C VAL A 361 -12.88 10.89 -6.80
N GLN A 362 -11.86 11.17 -7.62
CA GLN A 362 -10.51 11.44 -7.13
C GLN A 362 -10.47 12.70 -6.24
N ALA A 363 -11.23 13.74 -6.59
CA ALA A 363 -11.28 14.95 -5.78
C ALA A 363 -11.98 14.72 -4.44
N HIS A 364 -13.04 13.90 -4.38
CA HIS A 364 -13.67 13.50 -3.12
C HIS A 364 -12.70 12.72 -2.21
N SER A 365 -12.00 11.71 -2.76
CA SER A 365 -11.00 10.95 -1.99
C SER A 365 -9.85 11.82 -1.49
N ASN A 366 -9.32 12.71 -2.34
CA ASN A 366 -8.24 13.64 -1.96
C ASN A 366 -8.71 14.66 -0.91
N LEU A 367 -9.92 15.18 -1.06
CA LEU A 367 -10.51 16.13 -0.09
C LEU A 367 -10.68 15.44 1.26
N GLY A 368 -11.13 14.18 1.28
CA GLY A 368 -11.19 13.37 2.49
C GLY A 368 -9.84 13.24 3.20
N ASN A 369 -8.76 12.99 2.46
CA ASN A 369 -7.40 12.91 3.03
C ASN A 369 -6.99 14.24 3.69
N ILE A 370 -7.18 15.37 2.99
CA ILE A 370 -6.81 16.70 3.49
C ILE A 370 -7.64 17.08 4.72
N LEU A 371 -8.95 16.81 4.69
CA LEU A 371 -9.84 17.06 5.83
C LEU A 371 -9.45 16.19 7.04
N GLN A 372 -9.03 14.95 6.82
CA GLN A 372 -8.50 14.08 7.88
C GLN A 372 -7.21 14.66 8.47
N ASP A 373 -6.27 15.10 7.63
CA ASP A 373 -5.01 15.70 8.08
C ASP A 373 -5.25 16.96 8.93
N MET A 374 -6.24 17.78 8.54
CA MET A 374 -6.71 18.96 9.28
C MET A 374 -7.50 18.62 10.55
N GLY A 375 -7.88 17.36 10.78
CA GLY A 375 -8.67 16.94 11.95
C GLY A 375 -10.19 17.12 11.79
N ARG A 376 -10.67 17.56 10.61
CA ARG A 376 -12.10 17.72 10.28
C ARG A 376 -12.72 16.38 9.89
N LEU A 377 -12.71 15.45 10.83
CA LEU A 377 -13.03 14.03 10.62
C LEU A 377 -14.42 13.82 10.00
N ALA A 378 -15.44 14.56 10.45
CA ALA A 378 -16.81 14.39 9.97
C ALA A 378 -16.99 14.74 8.48
N GLU A 379 -16.30 15.79 8.02
CA GLU A 379 -16.30 16.15 6.61
C GLU A 379 -15.43 15.19 5.78
N ALA A 380 -14.35 14.66 6.37
CA ALA A 380 -13.55 13.62 5.73
C ALA A 380 -14.38 12.34 5.47
N GLU A 381 -15.14 11.89 6.48
CA GLU A 381 -16.07 10.76 6.33
C GLU A 381 -17.07 11.01 5.20
N ALA A 382 -17.72 12.19 5.18
CA ALA A 382 -18.68 12.55 4.14
C ALA A 382 -18.06 12.50 2.73
N SER A 383 -16.83 13.01 2.59
CA SER A 383 -16.10 13.02 1.31
C SER A 383 -15.77 11.59 0.84
N TYR A 384 -15.27 10.73 1.72
CA TYR A 384 -15.01 9.32 1.37
C TYR A 384 -16.28 8.55 1.03
N ARG A 385 -17.36 8.74 1.80
CA ARG A 385 -18.65 8.12 1.48
C ARG A 385 -19.16 8.56 0.12
N ARG A 386 -19.01 9.84 -0.23
CA ARG A 386 -19.41 10.34 -1.55
C ARG A 386 -18.59 9.72 -2.68
N ALA A 387 -17.27 9.58 -2.51
CA ALA A 387 -16.43 8.85 -3.46
C ALA A 387 -16.91 7.40 -3.65
N LEU A 388 -17.27 6.71 -2.56
CA LEU A 388 -17.74 5.33 -2.56
C LEU A 388 -19.16 5.16 -3.13
N GLU A 389 -20.04 6.14 -2.96
CA GLU A 389 -21.36 6.18 -3.61
C GLU A 389 -21.24 6.24 -5.14
N ILE A 390 -20.27 7.02 -5.64
CA ILE A 390 -20.02 7.14 -7.08
C ILE A 390 -19.29 5.90 -7.60
N ARG A 391 -18.32 5.40 -6.83
CA ARG A 391 -17.49 4.25 -7.19
C ARG A 391 -17.24 3.32 -5.99
N PRO A 392 -17.97 2.21 -5.88
CA PRO A 392 -17.87 1.29 -4.73
C PRO A 392 -16.64 0.36 -4.71
N ASP A 393 -15.82 0.28 -5.76
CA ASP A 393 -14.69 -0.67 -5.86
C ASP A 393 -13.33 -0.05 -5.44
N LEU A 394 -13.36 0.98 -4.59
CA LEU A 394 -12.16 1.70 -4.13
C LEU A 394 -11.64 1.21 -2.78
N ALA A 395 -10.81 0.15 -2.80
CA ALA A 395 -10.20 -0.43 -1.60
C ALA A 395 -9.46 0.61 -0.73
N GLU A 396 -8.72 1.54 -1.36
CA GLU A 396 -7.95 2.59 -0.67
C GLU A 396 -8.86 3.60 0.05
N THR A 397 -10.01 3.92 -0.54
CA THR A 397 -10.98 4.83 0.07
C THR A 397 -11.67 4.16 1.25
N TYR A 398 -12.00 2.87 1.18
CA TYR A 398 -12.49 2.12 2.35
C TYR A 398 -11.47 2.04 3.49
N ASN A 399 -10.18 1.84 3.18
CA ASN A 399 -9.12 1.90 4.18
C ASN A 399 -9.06 3.28 4.87
N ASN A 400 -9.12 4.37 4.10
CA ASN A 400 -9.05 5.71 4.66
C ASN A 400 -10.32 6.08 5.45
N LEU A 401 -11.49 5.63 5.00
CA LEU A 401 -12.74 5.71 5.75
C LEU A 401 -12.63 4.95 7.08
N GLY A 402 -12.05 3.75 7.08
CA GLY A 402 -11.77 2.98 8.29
C GLY A 402 -10.91 3.78 9.27
N ASN A 403 -9.80 4.39 8.81
CA ASN A 403 -8.95 5.23 9.65
C ASN A 403 -9.72 6.39 10.29
N VAL A 404 -10.54 7.11 9.52
CA VAL A 404 -11.35 8.22 10.03
C VAL A 404 -12.39 7.74 11.05
N LEU A 405 -13.04 6.61 10.79
CA LEU A 405 -14.02 6.03 11.73
C LEU A 405 -13.34 5.59 13.03
N GLN A 406 -12.13 5.03 12.95
CA GLN A 406 -11.32 4.72 14.13
C GLN A 406 -10.94 5.98 14.91
N ASP A 407 -10.50 7.06 14.24
CA ASP A 407 -10.16 8.33 14.87
C ASP A 407 -11.37 8.96 15.59
N MET A 408 -12.58 8.71 15.10
CA MET A 408 -13.85 9.08 15.74
C MET A 408 -14.32 8.10 16.84
N GLY A 409 -13.63 6.98 17.06
CA GLY A 409 -14.03 5.94 18.01
C GLY A 409 -15.15 5.00 17.54
N ARG A 410 -15.58 5.06 16.28
CA ARG A 410 -16.61 4.18 15.68
C ARG A 410 -16.00 2.86 15.22
N LEU A 411 -15.55 2.05 16.18
CA LEU A 411 -14.70 0.87 15.94
C LEU A 411 -15.36 -0.20 15.06
N ASP A 412 -16.65 -0.51 15.25
CA ASP A 412 -17.34 -1.53 14.45
C ASP A 412 -17.43 -1.13 12.97
N MET A 413 -17.72 0.15 12.71
CA MET A 413 -17.79 0.70 11.36
C MET A 413 -16.40 0.77 10.71
N SER A 414 -15.37 1.05 11.52
CA SER A 414 -13.97 1.01 11.08
C SER A 414 -13.57 -0.40 10.64
N GLU A 415 -13.87 -1.42 11.46
CA GLU A 415 -13.60 -2.82 11.11
C GLU A 415 -14.31 -3.22 9.81
N ALA A 416 -15.60 -2.91 9.68
CA ALA A 416 -16.36 -3.19 8.47
C ALA A 416 -15.72 -2.55 7.21
N SER A 417 -15.23 -1.31 7.34
CA SER A 417 -14.57 -0.60 6.26
C SER A 417 -13.24 -1.27 5.86
N TYR A 418 -12.40 -1.66 6.83
CA TYR A 418 -11.18 -2.40 6.52
C TYR A 418 -11.46 -3.76 5.87
N ARG A 419 -12.47 -4.50 6.36
CA ARG A 419 -12.86 -5.78 5.76
C ARG A 419 -13.32 -5.61 4.32
N GLN A 420 -14.06 -4.54 4.01
CA GLN A 420 -14.43 -4.22 2.63
C GLN A 420 -13.21 -3.92 1.75
N ALA A 421 -12.23 -3.16 2.27
CA ALA A 421 -10.97 -2.92 1.58
C ALA A 421 -10.22 -4.22 1.27
N LEU A 422 -10.20 -5.17 2.22
CA LEU A 422 -9.56 -6.48 2.06
C LEU A 422 -10.34 -7.43 1.15
N GLN A 423 -11.66 -7.28 1.04
CA GLN A 423 -12.46 -8.03 0.07
C GLN A 423 -12.14 -7.58 -1.36
N LEU A 424 -12.05 -6.28 -1.59
CA LEU A 424 -11.72 -5.70 -2.89
C LEU A 424 -10.26 -5.95 -3.28
N LYS A 425 -9.34 -5.89 -2.31
CA LYS A 425 -7.90 -6.09 -2.51
C LYS A 425 -7.32 -7.00 -1.42
N PRO A 426 -7.37 -8.33 -1.60
CA PRO A 426 -6.90 -9.30 -0.59
C PRO A 426 -5.45 -9.14 -0.13
N GLY A 427 -4.57 -8.64 -1.01
CA GLY A 427 -3.16 -8.34 -0.72
C GLY A 427 -2.90 -6.93 -0.15
N TYR A 428 -3.94 -6.23 0.34
CA TYR A 428 -3.78 -4.88 0.88
C TYR A 428 -3.31 -4.88 2.36
N PHE A 429 -2.06 -5.28 2.60
CA PHE A 429 -1.50 -5.43 3.95
C PHE A 429 -1.55 -4.17 4.82
N LYS A 430 -1.56 -2.97 4.21
CA LYS A 430 -1.79 -1.72 4.93
C LYS A 430 -3.16 -1.70 5.61
N ALA A 431 -4.22 -2.04 4.87
CA ALA A 431 -5.57 -2.13 5.44
C ALA A 431 -5.70 -3.26 6.47
N HIS A 432 -5.02 -4.38 6.24
CA HIS A 432 -5.00 -5.49 7.19
C HIS A 432 -4.28 -5.13 8.49
N SER A 433 -3.17 -4.41 8.42
CA SER A 433 -2.49 -3.86 9.61
C SER A 433 -3.37 -2.85 10.34
N ASN A 434 -4.08 -1.97 9.63
CA ASN A 434 -4.99 -1.02 10.26
C ASN A 434 -6.17 -1.72 10.95
N LEU A 435 -6.69 -2.82 10.37
CA LEU A 435 -7.66 -3.69 11.02
C LEU A 435 -7.10 -4.26 12.33
N LEU A 436 -5.94 -4.91 12.29
CA LEU A 436 -5.29 -5.49 13.49
C LEU A 436 -5.02 -4.43 14.55
N PHE A 437 -4.53 -3.26 14.15
CA PHE A 437 -4.35 -2.14 15.05
C PHE A 437 -5.69 -1.69 15.67
N SER A 438 -6.77 -1.64 14.88
CA SER A 438 -8.11 -1.29 15.37
C SER A 438 -8.67 -2.26 16.41
N LEU A 439 -8.40 -3.55 16.24
CA LEU A 439 -8.89 -4.58 17.17
C LEU A 439 -8.34 -4.38 18.59
N ASN A 440 -7.18 -3.77 18.75
CA ASN A 440 -6.60 -3.42 20.05
C ASN A 440 -7.43 -2.40 20.84
N HIS A 441 -8.28 -1.62 20.17
CA HIS A 441 -9.15 -0.64 20.82
C HIS A 441 -10.50 -1.24 21.25
N SER A 442 -10.86 -2.42 20.74
CA SER A 442 -12.14 -3.07 21.05
C SER A 442 -12.03 -3.89 22.34
N ALA A 443 -12.95 -3.65 23.29
CA ALA A 443 -13.13 -4.48 24.48
C ALA A 443 -14.06 -5.68 24.24
N SER A 444 -14.78 -5.69 23.12
CA SER A 444 -15.86 -6.65 22.84
C SER A 444 -15.36 -7.97 22.26
N ASN A 445 -14.16 -7.98 21.70
CA ASN A 445 -13.59 -9.15 21.05
C ASN A 445 -12.76 -9.99 22.03
N ALA A 446 -12.93 -11.31 21.99
CA ALA A 446 -12.05 -12.23 22.71
C ALA A 446 -10.61 -12.12 22.15
N PRO A 447 -9.55 -12.26 22.98
CA PRO A 447 -8.16 -12.23 22.52
C PRO A 447 -7.86 -13.19 21.35
N SER A 448 -8.55 -14.34 21.31
CA SER A 448 -8.44 -15.32 20.22
C SER A 448 -8.87 -14.77 18.84
N TYR A 449 -9.75 -13.77 18.79
CA TYR A 449 -10.18 -13.15 17.55
C TYR A 449 -9.06 -12.35 16.88
N GLY A 450 -8.41 -11.46 17.64
CA GLY A 450 -7.27 -10.69 17.15
C GLY A 450 -6.11 -11.59 16.75
N PHE A 451 -5.87 -12.66 17.52
CA PHE A 451 -4.85 -13.66 17.20
C PHE A 451 -5.14 -14.38 15.88
N ALA A 452 -6.38 -14.83 15.66
CA ALA A 452 -6.76 -15.53 14.42
C ALA A 452 -6.61 -14.62 13.18
N GLU A 453 -6.96 -13.34 13.30
CA GLU A 453 -6.76 -12.35 12.23
C GLU A 453 -5.26 -12.11 11.99
N ALA A 454 -4.43 -12.03 13.04
CA ALA A 454 -2.98 -11.88 12.88
C ALA A 454 -2.35 -13.10 12.20
N GLN A 455 -2.77 -14.31 12.54
CA GLN A 455 -2.35 -15.52 11.82
C GLN A 455 -2.80 -15.50 10.36
N LEU A 456 -3.99 -14.97 10.06
CA LEU A 456 -4.44 -14.79 8.68
C LEU A 456 -3.56 -13.80 7.93
N TYR A 457 -3.18 -12.68 8.56
CA TYR A 457 -2.21 -11.73 8.02
C TYR A 457 -0.90 -12.43 7.65
N GLY A 458 -0.31 -13.16 8.60
CA GLY A 458 0.93 -13.90 8.37
C GLY A 458 0.85 -14.89 7.23
N ARG A 459 -0.19 -15.73 7.20
CA ARG A 459 -0.39 -16.73 6.12
C ARG A 459 -0.50 -16.07 4.74
N LYS A 460 -1.27 -14.99 4.61
CA LYS A 460 -1.40 -14.25 3.35
C LYS A 460 -0.06 -13.64 2.93
N LEU A 461 0.71 -13.15 3.90
CA LEU A 461 2.00 -12.57 3.64
C LEU A 461 3.01 -13.61 3.15
N SER A 462 3.11 -14.77 3.81
CA SER A 462 3.97 -15.88 3.38
C SER A 462 3.61 -16.41 1.98
N GLN A 463 2.34 -16.35 1.58
CA GLN A 463 1.91 -16.72 0.22
C GLN A 463 2.35 -15.72 -0.86
N GLN A 464 2.59 -14.46 -0.50
CA GLN A 464 2.96 -13.41 -1.46
C GLN A 464 4.48 -13.27 -1.63
N VAL A 465 5.27 -13.73 -0.66
CA VAL A 465 6.73 -13.72 -0.74
C VAL A 465 7.19 -14.78 -1.76
N ALA A 466 7.92 -14.34 -2.80
CA ALA A 466 8.36 -15.22 -3.88
C ALA A 466 9.33 -16.31 -3.39
N SER A 467 10.31 -15.93 -2.58
CA SER A 467 11.20 -16.86 -1.88
C SER A 467 11.81 -16.21 -0.65
N ARG A 468 11.74 -16.90 0.48
CA ARG A 468 12.42 -16.49 1.72
C ARG A 468 13.91 -16.80 1.63
N PHE A 469 14.74 -15.99 2.30
CA PHE A 469 16.14 -16.32 2.50
C PHE A 469 16.28 -17.48 3.49
N THR A 470 17.15 -18.43 3.14
CA THR A 470 17.50 -19.59 3.98
C THR A 470 19.00 -19.68 4.27
N GLU A 471 19.78 -18.80 3.64
CA GLU A 471 21.22 -18.68 3.81
C GLU A 471 21.56 -17.22 4.07
N TRP A 472 22.43 -16.96 5.04
CA TRP A 472 22.83 -15.61 5.45
C TRP A 472 24.36 -15.49 5.44
N SER A 473 24.86 -14.36 4.95
CA SER A 473 26.28 -14.08 4.79
C SER A 473 26.97 -13.62 6.08
N CYS A 474 26.22 -13.47 7.18
CA CYS A 474 26.73 -13.02 8.47
C CYS A 474 27.68 -14.06 9.11
N THR A 475 28.69 -13.58 9.83
CA THR A 475 29.69 -14.44 10.48
C THR A 475 29.08 -15.20 11.67
N LEU A 476 29.31 -16.52 11.77
CA LEU A 476 28.77 -17.34 12.86
C LEU A 476 29.33 -16.99 14.24
N HIS A 477 30.56 -16.48 14.33
CA HIS A 477 31.20 -16.06 15.57
C HIS A 477 31.61 -14.59 15.47
N PRO A 478 30.65 -13.65 15.51
CA PRO A 478 30.95 -12.25 15.34
C PRO A 478 31.57 -11.69 16.62
N GLU A 479 32.65 -10.90 16.50
CA GLU A 479 33.15 -10.07 17.59
C GLU A 479 32.12 -9.00 17.95
N ARG A 480 31.51 -8.37 16.93
CA ARG A 480 30.43 -7.39 17.04
C ARG A 480 29.16 -7.89 16.39
N LEU A 481 28.07 -7.92 17.15
CA LEU A 481 26.76 -8.31 16.60
C LEU A 481 26.16 -7.15 15.81
N ARG A 482 25.90 -7.36 14.51
CA ARG A 482 25.15 -6.40 13.68
C ARG A 482 23.66 -6.47 13.98
N ILE A 483 23.11 -5.36 14.48
CA ILE A 483 21.70 -5.22 14.84
C ILE A 483 21.06 -4.17 13.92
N GLY A 484 20.07 -4.61 13.16
CA GLY A 484 19.28 -3.74 12.29
C GLY A 484 17.99 -3.31 12.97
N PHE A 485 17.66 -2.03 12.98
CA PHE A 485 16.39 -1.51 13.48
C PHE A 485 15.53 -1.00 12.33
N VAL A 486 14.30 -1.51 12.21
CA VAL A 486 13.32 -1.11 11.19
C VAL A 486 12.19 -0.33 11.84
N SER A 487 11.99 0.92 11.45
CA SER A 487 10.96 1.77 12.06
C SER A 487 10.51 2.94 11.20
N GLY A 488 9.21 3.27 11.29
CA GLY A 488 8.66 4.53 10.80
C GLY A 488 8.78 5.69 11.79
N ASP A 489 9.32 5.42 12.97
CA ASP A 489 9.24 6.29 14.14
C ASP A 489 10.61 6.74 14.65
N PHE A 490 11.62 6.79 13.78
CA PHE A 490 12.91 7.42 14.06
C PHE A 490 12.83 8.95 14.06
N LYS A 491 11.91 9.49 14.87
CA LYS A 491 11.53 10.89 14.99
C LYS A 491 10.99 11.14 16.39
N ASN A 492 10.56 12.37 16.67
CA ASN A 492 9.95 12.79 17.91
C ASN A 492 8.60 12.07 18.15
N HIS A 493 8.70 10.85 18.68
CA HIS A 493 7.63 9.87 18.78
C HIS A 493 7.84 8.98 20.01
N PRO A 494 6.78 8.44 20.64
CA PRO A 494 6.87 7.43 21.69
C PRO A 494 7.95 6.37 21.53
N VAL A 495 8.08 5.75 20.35
CA VAL A 495 9.13 4.75 20.08
C VAL A 495 10.53 5.37 20.28
N GLY A 496 10.76 6.57 19.73
CA GLY A 496 12.00 7.31 19.89
C GLY A 496 12.34 7.58 21.36
N TYR A 497 11.37 8.00 22.16
CA TYR A 497 11.58 8.26 23.60
C TYR A 497 12.03 7.02 24.38
N PHE A 498 11.66 5.81 23.96
CA PHE A 498 12.11 4.57 24.60
C PHE A 498 13.34 3.94 23.93
N LEU A 499 13.79 4.48 22.81
CA LEU A 499 14.92 3.96 22.03
C LEU A 499 16.20 4.77 22.28
N GLU A 500 16.12 6.11 22.35
CA GLU A 500 17.28 7.00 22.43
C GLU A 500 18.24 6.65 23.59
N ASN A 501 17.70 6.45 24.78
CA ASN A 501 18.52 6.07 25.94
C ASN A 501 19.20 4.70 25.78
N LEU A 502 18.54 3.71 25.18
CA LEU A 502 19.18 2.43 24.86
C LEU A 502 20.37 2.65 23.93
N LEU A 503 20.16 3.34 22.81
CA LEU A 503 21.20 3.54 21.78
C LEU A 503 22.46 4.21 22.35
N ASN A 504 22.30 5.18 23.26
CA ASN A 504 23.42 5.86 23.90
C ASN A 504 24.23 5.00 24.88
N HIS A 505 23.68 3.87 25.33
CA HIS A 505 24.29 3.02 26.37
C HIS A 505 24.70 1.63 25.89
N LEU A 506 24.43 1.29 24.62
CA LEU A 506 24.93 0.06 24.01
C LEU A 506 26.46 0.12 23.84
N ASP A 507 27.13 -0.98 24.15
CA ASP A 507 28.56 -1.14 23.99
C ASP A 507 28.90 -1.28 22.49
N SER A 508 29.42 -0.20 21.91
CA SER A 508 29.87 -0.16 20.51
C SER A 508 30.97 -1.20 20.20
N ALA A 509 31.70 -1.71 21.21
CA ALA A 509 32.65 -2.81 21.02
C ALA A 509 31.98 -4.18 20.93
N ALA A 510 30.74 -4.32 21.41
CA ALA A 510 29.97 -5.56 21.39
C ALA A 510 28.92 -5.60 20.26
N VAL A 511 28.43 -4.44 19.81
CA VAL A 511 27.38 -4.33 18.78
C VAL A 511 27.71 -3.31 17.68
N GLU A 512 27.14 -3.52 16.51
CA GLU A 512 27.14 -2.57 15.38
C GLU A 512 25.69 -2.30 14.98
N LEU A 513 25.27 -1.03 14.95
CA LEU A 513 23.87 -0.64 14.76
C LEU A 513 23.62 -0.12 13.35
N ILE A 514 22.57 -0.61 12.69
CA ILE A 514 22.12 -0.15 11.37
C ILE A 514 20.67 0.30 11.47
N ALA A 515 20.36 1.50 10.97
CA ALA A 515 19.00 2.02 10.93
C ALA A 515 18.38 1.84 9.54
N TYR A 516 17.14 1.34 9.52
CA TYR A 516 16.31 1.18 8.33
C TYR A 516 15.01 1.98 8.49
N PRO A 517 15.03 3.31 8.29
CA PRO A 517 13.84 4.13 8.41
C PRO A 517 12.86 3.84 7.29
N THR A 518 11.57 3.75 7.63
CA THR A 518 10.49 3.44 6.68
C THR A 518 9.63 4.66 6.35
N ASP A 519 9.83 5.76 7.07
CA ASP A 519 9.29 7.09 6.84
C ASP A 519 10.44 8.05 6.45
N SER A 520 10.14 9.03 5.59
CA SER A 520 11.14 10.00 5.11
C SER A 520 11.21 11.28 5.94
N HIS A 521 10.33 11.43 6.94
CA HIS A 521 10.36 12.56 7.85
C HIS A 521 11.65 12.61 8.66
N VAL A 522 12.23 13.81 8.78
CA VAL A 522 13.44 14.08 9.56
C VAL A 522 13.18 15.26 10.48
N ASP A 523 13.43 15.09 11.76
CA ASP A 523 13.37 16.15 12.76
C ASP A 523 14.65 16.19 13.62
N GLU A 524 14.64 17.03 14.65
CA GLU A 524 15.75 17.17 15.60
C GLU A 524 16.09 15.85 16.30
N PHE A 525 15.09 15.01 16.60
CA PHE A 525 15.32 13.69 17.20
C PHE A 525 16.04 12.78 16.22
N THR A 526 15.58 12.72 14.96
CA THR A 526 16.26 11.96 13.90
C THR A 526 17.72 12.36 13.79
N ALA A 527 18.02 13.67 13.82
CA ALA A 527 19.38 14.19 13.74
C ALA A 527 20.26 13.71 14.91
N ARG A 528 19.73 13.66 16.13
CA ARG A 528 20.46 13.21 17.33
C ARG A 528 20.82 11.73 17.28
N ILE A 529 19.85 10.86 16.95
CA ILE A 529 20.09 9.42 16.99
C ILE A 529 20.90 8.91 15.78
N LYS A 530 20.89 9.64 14.65
CA LYS A 530 21.52 9.18 13.41
C LYS A 530 23.01 8.91 13.55
N SER A 531 23.73 9.68 14.37
CA SER A 531 25.17 9.47 14.62
C SER A 531 25.49 8.23 15.47
N LEU A 532 24.49 7.63 16.12
CA LEU A 532 24.64 6.41 16.92
C LEU A 532 24.64 5.14 16.05
N PHE A 533 24.25 5.25 14.78
CA PHE A 533 24.24 4.15 13.82
C PHE A 533 25.46 4.18 12.91
N SER A 534 26.02 3.01 12.59
CA SER A 534 27.11 2.90 11.61
C SER A 534 26.61 3.14 10.19
N ALA A 535 25.32 2.87 9.92
CA ALA A 535 24.68 3.12 8.65
C ALA A 535 23.20 3.52 8.81
N TRP A 536 22.74 4.38 7.91
CA TRP A 536 21.36 4.88 7.84
C TRP A 536 20.81 4.66 6.43
N LYS A 537 19.91 3.67 6.28
CA LYS A 537 19.50 3.12 4.98
C LYS A 537 17.97 3.13 4.82
N PRO A 538 17.39 4.23 4.31
CA PRO A 538 15.93 4.33 4.16
C PRO A 538 15.33 3.25 3.26
N LEU A 539 14.22 2.68 3.72
CA LEU A 539 13.38 1.73 2.98
C LEU A 539 12.17 2.41 2.32
N SER A 540 11.92 3.69 2.64
CA SER A 540 10.87 4.50 2.02
C SER A 540 11.06 4.54 0.49
N GLY A 541 10.01 4.19 -0.27
CA GLY A 541 10.06 4.14 -1.73
C GLY A 541 10.61 2.84 -2.32
N LEU A 542 11.22 1.95 -1.52
CA LEU A 542 11.65 0.64 -1.99
C LEU A 542 10.50 -0.38 -1.94
N SER A 543 10.46 -1.29 -2.92
CA SER A 543 9.62 -2.49 -2.84
C SER A 543 10.06 -3.37 -1.66
N ASP A 544 9.17 -4.23 -1.16
CA ASP A 544 9.50 -5.12 -0.05
C ASP A 544 10.65 -6.08 -0.38
N GLU A 545 10.71 -6.57 -1.63
CA GLU A 545 11.82 -7.41 -2.10
C GLU A 545 13.15 -6.64 -2.12
N THR A 546 13.17 -5.43 -2.70
CA THR A 546 14.40 -4.63 -2.75
C THR A 546 14.88 -4.26 -1.34
N ALA A 547 13.96 -3.91 -0.45
CA ALA A 547 14.25 -3.66 0.96
C ALA A 547 14.82 -4.91 1.66
N ALA A 548 14.22 -6.09 1.45
CA ALA A 548 14.69 -7.34 2.03
C ALA A 548 16.09 -7.71 1.51
N ARG A 549 16.35 -7.58 0.20
CA ARG A 549 17.67 -7.81 -0.40
C ARG A 549 18.74 -6.85 0.15
N LEU A 550 18.39 -5.58 0.35
CA LEU A 550 19.28 -4.60 0.98
C LEU A 550 19.69 -5.04 2.39
N ILE A 551 18.72 -5.37 3.24
CA ILE A 551 18.97 -5.83 4.62
C ILE A 551 19.78 -7.12 4.63
N HIS A 552 19.47 -8.07 3.75
CA HIS A 552 20.21 -9.33 3.62
C HIS A 552 21.68 -9.09 3.22
N SER A 553 21.92 -8.17 2.27
CA SER A 553 23.26 -7.80 1.82
C SER A 553 24.12 -7.12 2.89
N ASP A 554 23.47 -6.54 3.91
CA ASP A 554 24.13 -5.90 5.04
C ASP A 554 24.63 -6.91 6.09
N SER A 555 24.28 -8.20 5.94
CA SER A 555 24.65 -9.28 6.85
C SER A 555 24.23 -8.97 8.30
N VAL A 556 23.01 -8.45 8.48
CA VAL A 556 22.42 -8.22 9.80
C VAL A 556 22.27 -9.56 10.52
N HIS A 557 22.69 -9.64 11.79
CA HIS A 557 22.54 -10.85 12.60
C HIS A 557 21.17 -10.87 13.29
N VAL A 558 20.75 -9.73 13.84
CA VAL A 558 19.47 -9.57 14.52
C VAL A 558 18.74 -8.37 13.92
N LEU A 559 17.58 -8.60 13.31
CA LEU A 559 16.74 -7.55 12.75
C LEU A 559 15.54 -7.29 13.67
N ILE A 560 15.33 -6.05 14.06
CA ILE A 560 14.34 -5.66 15.05
C ILE A 560 13.29 -4.76 14.42
N ASP A 561 12.05 -5.22 14.43
CA ASP A 561 10.86 -4.42 14.11
C ASP A 561 10.47 -3.58 15.33
N LEU A 562 10.46 -2.26 15.16
CA LEU A 562 9.99 -1.32 16.19
C LEU A 562 8.52 -0.92 16.04
N SER A 563 7.86 -1.29 14.94
CA SER A 563 6.57 -0.71 14.54
C SER A 563 5.38 -1.67 14.74
N GLY A 564 5.54 -2.97 14.48
CA GLY A 564 4.43 -3.92 14.40
C GLY A 564 3.35 -3.45 13.42
N HIS A 565 2.06 -3.56 13.76
CA HIS A 565 0.96 -3.11 12.86
C HIS A 565 0.66 -1.61 12.91
N THR A 566 1.55 -0.78 13.46
CA THR A 566 1.37 0.68 13.48
C THR A 566 1.69 1.34 12.12
N ARG A 567 1.46 2.65 12.02
CA ARG A 567 1.66 3.42 10.78
C ARG A 567 3.11 3.32 10.30
N TYR A 568 3.29 3.25 8.97
CA TYR A 568 4.59 3.14 8.30
C TYR A 568 5.39 1.87 8.61
N ASN A 569 4.78 0.83 9.18
CA ASN A 569 5.47 -0.44 9.35
C ASN A 569 5.92 -1.06 8.01
N ARG A 570 6.89 -1.98 8.11
CA ARG A 570 7.36 -2.81 6.99
C ARG A 570 7.39 -4.29 7.36
N LEU A 571 6.37 -4.77 8.09
CA LEU A 571 6.21 -6.19 8.41
C LEU A 571 6.32 -7.11 7.17
N PRO A 572 5.85 -6.73 5.96
CA PRO A 572 6.07 -7.53 4.76
C PRO A 572 7.53 -7.86 4.44
N VAL A 573 8.48 -6.98 4.79
CA VAL A 573 9.92 -7.22 4.60
C VAL A 573 10.41 -8.39 5.47
N PHE A 574 9.86 -8.54 6.68
CA PHE A 574 10.27 -9.60 7.61
C PHE A 574 9.85 -11.00 7.15
N ALA A 575 8.79 -11.13 6.34
CA ALA A 575 8.39 -12.42 5.78
C ALA A 575 9.38 -12.96 4.73
N TRP A 576 10.27 -12.13 4.19
CA TRP A 576 11.38 -12.59 3.37
C TRP A 576 12.51 -13.24 4.19
N LYS A 577 12.47 -13.11 5.52
CA LYS A 577 13.55 -13.54 6.45
C LYS A 577 14.95 -12.98 6.09
N PRO A 578 15.11 -11.67 5.82
CA PRO A 578 16.40 -11.10 5.42
C PRO A 578 17.51 -11.21 6.49
N ALA A 579 17.16 -11.42 7.76
CA ALA A 579 18.09 -11.72 8.84
C ALA A 579 17.76 -13.08 9.48
N PRO A 580 18.78 -13.79 10.01
CA PRO A 580 18.60 -15.10 10.62
C PRO A 580 17.75 -15.03 11.89
N VAL A 581 17.93 -13.99 12.71
CA VAL A 581 17.11 -13.70 13.88
C VAL A 581 16.30 -12.43 13.65
N GLN A 582 14.99 -12.51 13.85
CA GLN A 582 14.04 -11.41 13.71
C GLN A 582 13.23 -11.25 14.99
N VAL A 583 13.12 -10.01 15.46
CA VAL A 583 12.53 -9.68 16.77
C VAL A 583 11.54 -8.55 16.62
N SER A 584 10.34 -8.70 17.21
CA SER A 584 9.40 -7.60 17.37
C SER A 584 9.60 -6.96 18.74
N TRP A 585 9.90 -5.67 18.77
CA TRP A 585 9.98 -4.89 19.98
C TRP A 585 9.75 -3.42 19.67
N LEU A 586 8.58 -2.93 20.06
CA LEU A 586 8.42 -1.87 21.06
C LEU A 586 7.07 -1.18 20.83
N GLY A 587 6.81 -0.76 19.58
CA GLY A 587 5.68 0.09 19.20
C GLY A 587 4.34 -0.63 19.09
N TYR A 588 4.31 -1.96 19.18
CA TYR A 588 3.10 -2.76 19.05
C TYR A 588 2.97 -3.79 20.17
N PHE A 589 1.75 -3.98 20.68
CA PHE A 589 1.48 -4.68 21.95
C PHE A 589 0.57 -5.91 21.75
N ALA A 590 0.71 -6.56 20.60
CA ALA A 590 0.11 -7.83 20.27
C ALA A 590 1.04 -8.56 19.29
N THR A 591 0.68 -9.77 18.89
CA THR A 591 1.46 -10.52 17.89
C THR A 591 1.47 -9.82 16.52
N THR A 592 2.60 -9.89 15.81
CA THR A 592 2.69 -9.49 14.40
C THR A 592 2.01 -10.50 13.47
N GLY A 593 1.82 -11.74 13.93
CA GLY A 593 1.30 -12.85 13.14
C GLY A 593 2.24 -13.34 12.04
N VAL A 594 3.40 -12.69 11.81
CA VAL A 594 4.37 -13.06 10.78
C VAL A 594 5.13 -14.29 11.23
N ALA A 595 5.06 -15.37 10.46
CA ALA A 595 5.66 -16.66 10.83
C ALA A 595 7.20 -16.58 10.95
N GLU A 596 7.82 -15.72 10.16
CA GLU A 596 9.26 -15.48 10.14
C GLU A 596 9.77 -14.60 11.30
N MET A 597 8.88 -14.02 12.12
CA MET A 597 9.25 -13.26 13.31
C MET A 597 9.54 -14.23 14.47
N ASP A 598 10.80 -14.34 14.90
CA ASP A 598 11.21 -15.41 15.84
C ASP A 598 10.82 -15.10 17.27
N TYR A 599 10.97 -13.83 17.68
CA TYR A 599 10.85 -13.41 19.07
C TYR A 599 10.03 -12.13 19.22
N LEU A 600 9.37 -12.00 20.37
CA LEU A 600 8.84 -10.74 20.86
C LEU A 600 9.46 -10.43 22.22
N ILE A 601 9.97 -9.21 22.41
CA ILE A 601 10.54 -8.78 23.70
C ILE A 601 9.43 -8.31 24.64
N ALA A 602 9.32 -8.99 25.78
CA ALA A 602 8.40 -8.69 26.87
C ALA A 602 9.14 -8.56 28.21
N ASP A 603 8.37 -8.47 29.30
CA ASP A 603 8.87 -8.45 30.67
C ASP A 603 7.95 -9.26 31.61
N PRO A 604 8.33 -9.49 32.88
CA PRO A 604 7.57 -10.32 33.80
C PRO A 604 6.17 -9.79 34.16
N TRP A 605 5.89 -8.51 33.87
CA TRP A 605 4.70 -7.83 34.35
C TRP A 605 3.65 -7.64 33.26
N THR A 606 4.11 -7.31 32.06
CA THR A 606 3.27 -6.90 30.93
C THR A 606 2.65 -8.07 30.19
N LEU A 607 3.37 -9.19 30.00
CA LEU A 607 2.85 -10.37 29.30
C LEU A 607 2.79 -11.61 30.22
N PRO A 608 1.60 -11.94 30.76
CA PRO A 608 1.40 -13.18 31.52
C PRO A 608 1.70 -14.41 30.67
N GLU A 609 2.25 -15.45 31.28
CA GLU A 609 2.53 -16.73 30.59
C GLU A 609 1.28 -17.37 29.98
N SER A 610 0.12 -17.18 30.61
CA SER A 610 -1.16 -17.69 30.11
C SER A 610 -1.58 -17.10 28.75
N GLU A 611 -1.07 -15.92 28.40
CA GLU A 611 -1.44 -15.20 27.18
C GLU A 611 -0.48 -15.49 26.01
N GLU A 612 0.62 -16.21 26.24
CA GLU A 612 1.60 -16.53 25.18
C GLU A 612 1.00 -17.37 24.05
N ILE A 613 -0.07 -18.10 24.34
CA ILE A 613 -0.84 -18.85 23.34
C ILE A 613 -1.44 -17.96 22.23
N HIS A 614 -1.48 -16.64 22.46
CA HIS A 614 -1.96 -15.63 21.50
C HIS A 614 -0.83 -14.94 20.74
N PHE A 615 0.37 -15.54 20.70
CA PHE A 615 1.52 -15.05 19.95
C PHE A 615 2.06 -16.10 18.98
N THR A 616 2.45 -15.65 17.79
CA THR A 616 3.21 -16.49 16.85
C THR A 616 4.70 -16.49 17.17
N GLU A 617 5.19 -15.40 17.75
CA GLU A 617 6.56 -15.22 18.21
C GLU A 617 6.83 -15.98 19.50
N ARG A 618 8.08 -16.41 19.71
CA ARG A 618 8.52 -16.88 21.03
C ARG A 618 8.73 -15.68 21.95
N ILE A 619 8.19 -15.73 23.16
CA ILE A 619 8.31 -14.62 24.08
C ILE A 619 9.68 -14.63 24.75
N TRP A 620 10.43 -13.53 24.58
CA TRP A 620 11.68 -13.30 25.28
C TRP A 620 11.47 -12.27 26.39
N ARG A 621 11.56 -12.70 27.65
CA ARG A 621 11.39 -11.81 28.80
C ARG A 621 12.72 -11.22 29.23
N LEU A 622 12.82 -9.90 29.21
CA LEU A 622 13.89 -9.21 29.93
C LEU A 622 13.68 -9.36 31.45
N PRO A 623 14.74 -9.28 32.27
CA PRO A 623 14.63 -9.54 33.71
C PRO A 623 13.70 -8.60 34.49
N GLU A 624 13.47 -7.37 34.02
CA GLU A 624 12.73 -6.35 34.79
C GLU A 624 11.66 -5.63 33.97
N THR A 625 12.08 -4.91 32.92
CA THR A 625 11.19 -4.12 32.08
C THR A 625 11.61 -4.24 30.62
N ARG A 626 10.65 -4.10 29.71
CA ARG A 626 10.88 -3.96 28.27
C ARG A 626 10.99 -2.50 27.79
N LEU A 627 10.93 -1.54 28.71
CA LEU A 627 10.93 -0.10 28.42
C LEU A 627 12.22 0.57 28.93
N CYS A 628 12.81 1.45 28.11
CA CYS A 628 13.99 2.25 28.46
C CYS A 628 13.69 3.74 28.20
N PHE A 629 13.04 4.41 29.13
CA PHE A 629 12.54 5.77 28.91
C PHE A 629 13.65 6.82 28.94
N THR A 630 13.62 7.71 27.95
CA THR A 630 14.46 8.90 27.87
C THR A 630 13.74 10.06 28.56
N PRO A 631 14.30 10.66 29.62
CA PRO A 631 13.68 11.80 30.27
C PRO A 631 13.49 12.95 29.28
N PRO A 632 12.38 13.72 29.37
CA PRO A 632 12.24 14.95 28.61
C PRO A 632 13.39 15.92 28.93
N ASP A 633 14.01 16.47 27.88
CA ASP A 633 15.02 17.53 28.00
C ASP A 633 14.34 18.90 28.17
N ILE A 634 13.62 19.04 29.29
CA ILE A 634 12.87 20.24 29.65
C ILE A 634 13.04 20.48 31.14
N GLU A 635 13.50 21.66 31.51
CA GLU A 635 13.61 22.10 32.90
C GLU A 635 12.23 22.52 33.45
N LEU A 636 11.49 21.54 33.98
CA LEU A 636 10.22 21.78 34.68
C LEU A 636 10.28 21.19 36.09
N ASP A 637 10.06 22.01 37.11
CA ASP A 637 9.96 21.55 38.50
C ASP A 637 8.66 20.78 38.77
N ILE A 638 8.66 19.96 39.82
CA ILE A 638 7.45 19.33 40.33
C ILE A 638 6.64 20.39 41.10
N SER A 639 5.41 20.65 40.67
CA SER A 639 4.52 21.54 41.42
C SER A 639 4.05 20.90 42.74
N PRO A 640 3.65 21.69 43.75
CA PRO A 640 2.89 21.18 44.90
C PRO A 640 1.59 20.47 44.45
N LEU A 641 1.00 19.68 45.36
CA LEU A 641 -0.26 18.98 45.09
C LEU A 641 -1.41 19.99 44.87
N PRO A 642 -2.04 20.03 43.68
CA PRO A 642 -3.06 21.02 43.35
C PRO A 642 -4.29 21.01 44.27
N ALA A 643 -4.69 19.84 44.74
CA ALA A 643 -5.84 19.70 45.65
C ALA A 643 -5.69 20.49 46.96
N LEU A 644 -4.45 20.76 47.41
CA LEU A 644 -4.20 21.54 48.62
C LEU A 644 -4.55 23.02 48.46
N THR A 645 -4.52 23.55 47.23
CA THR A 645 -4.86 24.94 46.92
C THR A 645 -6.24 25.09 46.30
N ASN A 646 -6.63 24.13 45.46
CA ASN A 646 -7.87 24.22 44.67
C ASN A 646 -9.11 23.73 45.44
N GLY A 647 -8.93 23.01 46.55
CA GLY A 647 -10.03 22.50 47.39
C GLY A 647 -10.81 21.33 46.77
N CYS A 648 -10.38 20.80 45.63
CA CYS A 648 -10.95 19.63 44.97
C CYS A 648 -9.86 18.77 44.32
N ILE A 649 -10.14 17.47 44.17
CA ILE A 649 -9.29 16.56 43.39
C ILE A 649 -9.50 16.80 41.90
N THR A 650 -8.42 16.86 41.14
CA THR A 650 -8.43 16.83 39.68
C THR A 650 -7.80 15.53 39.19
N PHE A 651 -8.63 14.64 38.67
CA PHE A 651 -8.18 13.49 37.90
C PHE A 651 -7.75 13.94 36.50
N GLY A 652 -6.77 13.27 35.89
CA GLY A 652 -6.30 13.62 34.55
C GLY A 652 -6.11 12.41 33.64
N CYS A 653 -6.36 12.59 32.35
CA CYS A 653 -5.97 11.64 31.31
C CYS A 653 -5.58 12.37 30.03
N PHE A 654 -4.31 12.27 29.66
CA PHE A 654 -3.76 12.91 28.45
C PHE A 654 -3.54 11.91 27.31
N ASN A 655 -4.24 10.77 27.36
CA ASN A 655 -4.22 9.79 26.29
C ASN A 655 -5.05 10.25 25.08
N ASN A 656 -4.77 9.64 23.92
CA ASN A 656 -5.63 9.75 22.75
C ASN A 656 -7.07 9.31 23.09
N LEU A 657 -8.09 10.09 22.68
CA LEU A 657 -9.49 9.79 22.98
C LEU A 657 -9.97 8.44 22.42
N THR A 658 -9.33 7.87 21.41
CA THR A 658 -9.66 6.53 20.90
C THR A 658 -9.38 5.42 21.91
N LYS A 659 -8.63 5.69 22.98
CA LYS A 659 -8.46 4.79 24.12
C LYS A 659 -9.59 4.91 25.16
N MET A 660 -10.44 5.93 25.05
CA MET A 660 -11.56 6.20 25.96
C MET A 660 -12.89 5.73 25.35
N ASN A 661 -13.05 4.41 25.28
CA ASN A 661 -14.31 3.78 24.86
C ASN A 661 -15.40 3.95 25.95
N ASP A 662 -16.62 3.48 25.66
CA ASP A 662 -17.76 3.64 26.56
C ASP A 662 -17.56 2.97 27.93
N GLU A 663 -16.83 1.85 27.99
CA GLU A 663 -16.54 1.21 29.27
C GLU A 663 -15.61 2.05 30.16
N VAL A 664 -14.66 2.75 29.56
CA VAL A 664 -13.77 3.68 30.28
C VAL A 664 -14.58 4.85 30.85
N ILE A 665 -15.44 5.46 30.04
CA ILE A 665 -16.29 6.58 30.48
C ILE A 665 -17.22 6.13 31.62
N ALA A 666 -17.87 4.98 31.48
CA ALA A 666 -18.72 4.44 32.53
C ALA A 666 -17.94 4.21 33.84
N LEU A 667 -16.71 3.67 33.77
CA LEU A 667 -15.88 3.46 34.96
C LEU A 667 -15.42 4.77 35.59
N TRP A 668 -14.93 5.72 34.79
CA TRP A 668 -14.46 7.01 35.30
C TRP A 668 -15.60 7.85 35.84
N SER A 669 -16.81 7.74 35.29
CA SER A 669 -18.00 8.36 35.86
C SER A 669 -18.28 7.85 37.28
N ARG A 670 -18.11 6.54 37.52
CA ARG A 670 -18.21 5.96 38.88
C ARG A 670 -17.12 6.49 39.83
N VAL A 671 -15.90 6.72 39.33
CA VAL A 671 -14.82 7.37 40.11
C VAL A 671 -15.20 8.80 40.49
N LEU A 672 -15.70 9.57 39.53
CA LEU A 672 -16.13 10.94 39.78
C LEU A 672 -17.30 11.00 40.77
N VAL A 673 -18.24 10.06 40.71
CA VAL A 673 -19.33 9.96 41.69
C VAL A 673 -18.82 9.56 43.08
N SER A 674 -17.82 8.66 43.17
CA SER A 674 -17.26 8.23 44.47
C SER A 674 -16.38 9.27 45.15
N VAL A 675 -15.90 10.28 44.42
CA VAL A 675 -15.12 11.41 44.95
C VAL A 675 -15.87 12.73 44.65
N PRO A 676 -16.82 13.15 45.52
CA PRO A 676 -17.63 14.34 45.29
C PRO A 676 -16.81 15.61 45.08
N GLY A 677 -17.23 16.45 44.14
CA GLY A 677 -16.54 17.70 43.80
C GLY A 677 -15.25 17.53 42.99
N SER A 678 -14.80 16.30 42.70
CA SER A 678 -13.64 16.09 41.84
C SER A 678 -13.92 16.47 40.38
N ARG A 679 -12.85 16.77 39.64
CA ARG A 679 -12.89 17.09 38.21
C ARG A 679 -12.10 16.07 37.40
N LEU A 680 -12.40 15.95 36.10
CA LEU A 680 -11.63 15.17 35.15
C LEU A 680 -11.08 16.07 34.05
N PHE A 681 -9.75 16.10 33.92
CA PHE A 681 -9.04 16.83 32.89
C PHE A 681 -8.63 15.88 31.76
N LEU A 682 -9.27 16.03 30.60
CA LEU A 682 -8.92 15.35 29.37
C LEU A 682 -8.12 16.29 28.45
N LYS A 683 -6.96 15.83 27.99
CA LYS A 683 -6.13 16.54 27.01
C LYS A 683 -5.79 15.64 25.84
N ALA A 684 -6.26 16.00 24.64
CA ALA A 684 -6.05 15.19 23.44
C ALA A 684 -6.16 16.02 22.16
N LYS A 685 -5.51 15.60 21.07
CA LYS A 685 -5.57 16.29 19.77
C LYS A 685 -7.02 16.50 19.29
N GLN A 686 -7.86 15.48 19.48
CA GLN A 686 -9.26 15.46 19.04
C GLN A 686 -10.13 16.51 19.73
N LEU A 687 -9.75 16.96 20.93
CA LEU A 687 -10.47 18.00 21.67
C LEU A 687 -10.23 19.40 21.08
N THR A 688 -9.65 19.53 19.89
CA THR A 688 -9.67 20.80 19.14
C THR A 688 -11.04 21.05 18.52
N GLU A 689 -11.76 19.97 18.16
CA GLU A 689 -13.06 20.02 17.50
C GLU A 689 -14.21 20.24 18.50
N LEU A 690 -15.05 21.25 18.25
CA LEU A 690 -16.17 21.59 19.14
C LEU A 690 -17.15 20.41 19.28
N LYS A 691 -17.50 19.75 18.16
CA LYS A 691 -18.41 18.60 18.18
C LYS A 691 -17.88 17.43 18.99
N VAL A 692 -16.56 17.21 18.99
CA VAL A 692 -15.94 16.16 19.81
C VAL A 692 -16.04 16.50 21.29
N ARG A 693 -15.89 17.78 21.66
CA ARG A 693 -16.08 18.24 23.05
C ARG A 693 -17.53 18.05 23.50
N GLU A 694 -18.49 18.51 22.69
CA GLU A 694 -19.93 18.36 22.97
C GLU A 694 -20.29 16.90 23.16
N HIS A 695 -19.89 16.03 22.23
CA HIS A 695 -20.16 14.60 22.33
C HIS A 695 -19.47 13.94 23.54
N THR A 696 -18.27 14.38 23.90
CA THR A 696 -17.59 13.89 25.10
C THR A 696 -18.37 14.27 26.36
N VAL A 697 -18.87 15.51 26.45
CA VAL A 697 -19.71 15.96 27.57
C VAL A 697 -21.00 15.15 27.65
N GLU A 698 -21.68 14.94 26.51
CA GLU A 698 -22.91 14.14 26.44
C GLU A 698 -22.70 12.72 26.96
N ARG A 699 -21.62 12.03 26.53
CA ARG A 699 -21.30 10.67 26.99
C ARG A 699 -21.10 10.58 28.51
N PHE A 700 -20.53 11.60 29.16
CA PHE A 700 -20.40 11.65 30.62
C PHE A 700 -21.72 12.03 31.32
N ALA A 701 -22.51 12.91 30.72
CA ALA A 701 -23.82 13.30 31.22
C ALA A 701 -24.80 12.11 31.28
N GLU A 702 -24.72 11.17 30.33
CA GLU A 702 -25.47 9.91 30.35
C GLU A 702 -25.19 9.06 31.61
N HIS A 703 -24.05 9.26 32.26
CA HIS A 703 -23.66 8.62 33.51
C HIS A 703 -23.79 9.52 34.75
N GLY A 704 -24.45 10.67 34.64
CA GLY A 704 -24.71 11.59 35.74
C GLY A 704 -23.50 12.43 36.16
N VAL A 705 -22.57 12.69 35.24
CA VAL A 705 -21.44 13.61 35.45
C VAL A 705 -21.72 14.93 34.73
N ASP A 706 -21.85 16.01 35.51
CA ASP A 706 -22.11 17.34 34.98
C ASP A 706 -20.92 17.89 34.18
N ALA A 707 -21.23 18.74 33.18
CA ALA A 707 -20.24 19.31 32.26
C ALA A 707 -19.16 20.15 32.96
N ASP A 708 -19.49 20.80 34.09
CA ASP A 708 -18.57 21.62 34.87
C ASP A 708 -17.51 20.81 35.64
N ARG A 709 -17.69 19.48 35.70
CA ARG A 709 -16.71 18.53 36.22
C ARG A 709 -15.67 18.13 35.18
N LEU A 710 -15.84 18.51 33.91
CA LEU A 710 -14.94 18.16 32.83
C LEU A 710 -14.10 19.37 32.39
N ILE A 711 -12.79 19.16 32.26
CA ILE A 711 -11.85 20.12 31.67
C ILE A 711 -11.36 19.49 30.36
N LEU A 712 -11.70 20.09 29.22
CA LEU A 712 -11.40 19.55 27.90
C LEU A 712 -10.44 20.48 27.15
N GLU A 713 -9.21 20.02 26.90
CA GLU A 713 -8.20 20.83 26.21
C GLU A 713 -7.60 20.10 25.00
N GLY A 714 -7.36 20.87 23.94
CA GLY A 714 -6.65 20.42 22.74
C GLY A 714 -5.15 20.16 23.00
N PRO A 715 -4.37 19.91 21.93
CA PRO A 715 -2.94 19.72 22.04
C PRO A 715 -2.23 21.04 22.39
N GLY A 716 -0.94 20.96 22.75
CA GLY A 716 -0.09 22.12 22.98
C GLY A 716 1.37 21.79 22.68
N SER A 717 2.26 22.79 22.74
CA SER A 717 3.70 22.55 22.68
C SER A 717 4.13 21.56 23.77
N ARG A 718 5.22 20.83 23.55
CA ARG A 718 5.71 19.78 24.46
C ARG A 718 5.86 20.26 25.91
N GLU A 719 6.44 21.43 26.11
CA GLU A 719 6.60 22.06 27.43
C GLU A 719 5.25 22.36 28.10
N LYS A 720 4.36 23.09 27.41
CA LYS A 720 2.98 23.37 27.89
C LYS A 720 2.21 22.08 28.19
N TYR A 721 2.36 21.06 27.37
CA TYR A 721 1.75 19.74 27.59
C TYR A 721 2.22 19.14 28.92
N LEU A 722 3.53 19.09 29.18
CA LEU A 722 4.06 18.57 30.44
C LEU A 722 3.65 19.44 31.63
N ALA A 723 3.73 20.77 31.49
CA ALA A 723 3.30 21.72 32.52
C ALA A 723 1.80 21.58 32.86
N THR A 724 0.98 21.02 31.98
CA THR A 724 -0.45 20.77 32.26
C THR A 724 -0.63 19.76 33.40
N TYR A 725 0.32 18.84 33.62
CA TYR A 725 0.29 17.92 34.77
C TYR A 725 0.39 18.64 36.13
N HIS A 726 0.78 19.92 36.17
CA HIS A 726 0.71 20.74 37.38
C HIS A 726 -0.72 21.01 37.86
N GLN A 727 -1.73 20.69 37.04
CA GLN A 727 -3.14 20.82 37.40
C GLN A 727 -3.79 19.49 37.77
N VAL A 728 -3.04 18.38 37.73
CA VAL A 728 -3.55 17.03 37.94
C VAL A 728 -3.01 16.46 39.25
N ASP A 729 -3.90 15.90 40.08
CA ASP A 729 -3.56 15.23 41.33
C ASP A 729 -3.28 13.73 41.11
N ILE A 730 -4.13 13.06 40.34
CA ILE A 730 -4.02 11.63 40.02
C ILE A 730 -4.35 11.43 38.54
N ALA A 731 -3.51 10.70 37.81
CA ALA A 731 -3.81 10.29 36.45
C ALA A 731 -4.62 8.99 36.43
N LEU A 732 -5.64 8.92 35.56
CA LEU A 732 -6.43 7.72 35.33
C LEU A 732 -6.00 7.07 34.02
N ASP A 733 -5.54 5.82 34.10
CA ASP A 733 -5.13 5.05 32.93
C ASP A 733 -6.36 4.43 32.23
N PRO A 734 -6.54 4.61 30.90
CA PRO A 734 -7.63 3.96 30.16
C PRO A 734 -7.41 2.45 30.01
N PHE A 735 -8.46 1.73 29.59
CA PHE A 735 -8.44 0.30 29.33
C PHE A 735 -9.43 -0.04 28.18
N PRO A 736 -9.26 -1.16 27.46
CA PRO A 736 -8.17 -2.12 27.53
C PRO A 736 -6.85 -1.58 26.95
N TYR A 737 -6.89 -0.45 26.23
CA TYR A 737 -5.68 0.18 25.71
C TYR A 737 -5.11 1.16 26.75
N THR A 738 -4.10 0.72 27.49
CA THR A 738 -3.44 1.55 28.54
C THR A 738 -2.51 2.63 27.97
N GLY A 739 -2.18 3.60 28.81
CA GLY A 739 -1.12 4.58 28.54
C GLY A 739 0.26 3.94 28.60
N GLY A 740 1.12 4.33 27.66
CA GLY A 740 2.54 3.98 27.67
C GLY A 740 3.33 5.23 28.09
N THR A 741 3.80 5.99 27.10
CA THR A 741 4.54 7.24 27.31
C THR A 741 3.82 8.22 28.22
N THR A 742 2.52 8.44 28.02
CA THR A 742 1.71 9.35 28.85
C THR A 742 1.71 8.97 30.33
N SER A 743 1.76 7.69 30.63
CA SER A 743 1.78 7.19 32.01
C SER A 743 3.17 7.37 32.63
N VAL A 744 4.25 7.10 31.88
CA VAL A 744 5.62 7.37 32.34
C VAL A 744 5.86 8.87 32.55
N GLU A 745 5.39 9.72 31.63
CA GLU A 745 5.46 11.18 31.73
C GLU A 745 4.66 11.73 32.92
N SER A 746 3.48 11.16 33.19
CA SER A 746 2.70 11.49 34.39
C SER A 746 3.54 11.27 35.66
N LEU A 747 4.15 10.08 35.80
CA LEU A 747 5.02 9.78 36.94
C LEU A 747 6.24 10.73 36.99
N TRP A 748 6.84 11.03 35.84
CA TRP A 748 7.96 11.97 35.74
C TRP A 748 7.56 13.39 36.15
N MET A 749 6.32 13.81 35.90
CA MET A 749 5.74 15.07 36.36
C MET A 749 5.18 15.03 37.79
N GLY A 750 5.44 13.96 38.54
CA GLY A 750 5.01 13.83 39.93
C GLY A 750 3.54 13.43 40.10
N VAL A 751 2.85 13.08 39.02
CA VAL A 751 1.44 12.69 39.04
C VAL A 751 1.34 11.16 39.04
N PRO A 752 0.93 10.52 40.16
CA PRO A 752 0.76 9.08 40.20
C PRO A 752 -0.39 8.62 39.31
N VAL A 753 -0.26 7.41 38.75
CA VAL A 753 -1.19 6.84 37.77
C VAL A 753 -1.93 5.67 38.41
N LEU A 754 -3.26 5.66 38.34
CA LEU A 754 -4.09 4.52 38.72
C LEU A 754 -4.43 3.69 37.47
N THR A 755 -3.97 2.44 37.43
CA THR A 755 -4.21 1.51 36.30
C THR A 755 -5.13 0.37 36.68
N LEU A 756 -5.87 -0.15 35.69
CA LEU A 756 -6.55 -1.43 35.77
C LEU A 756 -5.61 -2.53 35.26
N THR A 757 -5.56 -3.69 35.92
CA THR A 757 -4.62 -4.76 35.60
C THR A 757 -4.79 -5.31 34.18
N GLY A 758 -6.02 -5.53 33.70
CA GLY A 758 -6.25 -6.12 32.39
C GLY A 758 -5.70 -7.56 32.21
N ALA A 759 -6.12 -8.22 31.12
CA ALA A 759 -5.76 -9.61 30.83
C ALA A 759 -4.70 -9.74 29.72
N SER A 760 -4.70 -8.85 28.73
CA SER A 760 -3.82 -8.91 27.55
C SER A 760 -2.52 -8.11 27.72
N PHE A 761 -1.53 -8.37 26.86
CA PHE A 761 -0.26 -7.62 26.82
C PHE A 761 -0.46 -6.11 26.76
N LEU A 762 -1.35 -5.66 25.87
CA LEU A 762 -1.73 -4.26 25.70
C LEU A 762 -2.33 -3.64 26.96
N SER A 763 -3.20 -4.39 27.66
CA SER A 763 -3.90 -3.88 28.84
C SER A 763 -3.07 -3.81 30.11
N ARG A 764 -1.79 -4.21 30.02
CA ARG A 764 -0.88 -4.36 31.15
C ARG A 764 0.32 -3.42 31.12
N GLN A 765 0.37 -2.44 30.20
CA GLN A 765 1.50 -1.51 30.17
C GLN A 765 1.59 -0.68 31.44
N GLY A 766 0.46 -0.15 31.92
CA GLY A 766 0.37 0.53 33.21
C GLY A 766 0.86 -0.35 34.37
N VAL A 767 0.58 -1.66 34.33
CA VAL A 767 1.09 -2.63 35.33
C VAL A 767 2.61 -2.69 35.29
N GLY A 768 3.21 -2.91 34.13
CA GLY A 768 4.67 -2.98 33.99
C GLY A 768 5.36 -1.69 34.45
N ILE A 769 4.77 -0.53 34.13
CA ILE A 769 5.27 0.78 34.54
C ILE A 769 5.22 0.91 36.08
N LEU A 770 4.08 0.64 36.70
CA LEU A 770 3.92 0.85 38.14
C LEU A 770 4.67 -0.17 38.99
N MET A 771 4.77 -1.42 38.54
CA MET A 771 5.55 -2.45 39.26
C MET A 771 7.03 -2.08 39.28
N ASN A 772 7.59 -1.64 38.15
CA ASN A 772 8.99 -1.20 38.09
C ASN A 772 9.21 0.14 38.81
N ALA A 773 8.23 1.04 38.84
CA ALA A 773 8.28 2.26 39.65
C ALA A 773 8.07 2.03 41.16
N GLY A 774 7.82 0.79 41.60
CA GLY A 774 7.62 0.46 43.02
C GLY A 774 6.27 0.95 43.57
N LEU A 775 5.21 0.88 42.77
CA LEU A 775 3.85 1.34 43.09
C LEU A 775 2.78 0.25 42.89
N PRO A 776 2.93 -0.97 43.46
CA PRO A 776 1.95 -2.05 43.29
C PRO A 776 0.55 -1.70 43.83
N GLU A 777 0.44 -0.80 44.79
CA GLU A 777 -0.84 -0.36 45.35
C GLU A 777 -1.66 0.53 44.40
N TRP A 778 -1.07 0.98 43.29
CA TRP A 778 -1.71 1.76 42.23
C TRP A 778 -2.23 0.90 41.08
N VAL A 779 -2.14 -0.43 41.22
CA VAL A 779 -2.65 -1.42 40.27
C VAL A 779 -3.95 -2.02 40.82
N ALA A 780 -5.08 -1.71 40.16
CA ALA A 780 -6.39 -2.22 40.53
C ALA A 780 -6.68 -3.57 39.85
N THR A 781 -7.17 -4.55 40.59
CA THR A 781 -7.42 -5.91 40.07
C THR A 781 -8.80 -6.08 39.42
N GLY A 782 -9.66 -5.06 39.50
CA GLY A 782 -10.99 -5.07 38.91
C GLY A 782 -11.63 -3.68 38.94
N LYS A 783 -12.73 -3.49 38.21
CA LYS A 783 -13.42 -2.20 38.08
C LYS A 783 -13.88 -1.64 39.45
N ASP A 784 -14.38 -2.49 40.34
CA ASP A 784 -14.80 -2.04 41.68
C ASP A 784 -13.61 -1.70 42.59
N ASP A 785 -12.52 -2.45 42.47
CA ASP A 785 -11.26 -2.12 43.16
C ASP A 785 -10.69 -0.79 42.64
N TYR A 786 -10.78 -0.52 41.35
CA TYR A 786 -10.34 0.73 40.73
C TYR A 786 -11.07 1.93 41.35
N VAL A 787 -12.41 1.88 41.42
CA VAL A 787 -13.22 2.96 42.03
C VAL A 787 -12.91 3.12 43.51
N ARG A 788 -12.79 2.01 44.26
CA ARG A 788 -12.44 2.03 45.68
C ARG A 788 -11.06 2.65 45.92
N ARG A 789 -10.05 2.26 45.14
CA ARG A 789 -8.68 2.80 45.25
C ARG A 789 -8.65 4.27 44.92
N ALA A 790 -9.34 4.71 43.86
CA ALA A 790 -9.43 6.13 43.54
C ALA A 790 -9.92 6.95 44.75
N ALA A 791 -11.03 6.53 45.38
CA ALA A 791 -11.55 7.20 46.57
C ALA A 791 -10.57 7.14 47.76
N LEU A 792 -9.99 5.97 48.05
CA LEU A 792 -9.04 5.78 49.14
C LEU A 792 -7.80 6.67 49.00
N LEU A 793 -7.21 6.70 47.80
CA LEU A 793 -5.98 7.45 47.51
C LEU A 793 -6.20 8.96 47.59
N THR A 794 -7.42 9.42 47.29
CA THR A 794 -7.80 10.84 47.46
C THR A 794 -8.10 11.25 48.89
N GLY A 795 -8.32 10.29 49.81
CA GLY A 795 -8.66 10.56 51.20
C GLY A 795 -7.49 11.00 52.08
N ASP A 796 -6.25 10.85 51.62
CA ASP A 796 -5.02 11.20 52.36
C ASP A 796 -4.13 12.12 51.51
N LEU A 797 -4.44 13.42 51.54
CA LEU A 797 -3.74 14.43 50.75
C LEU A 797 -2.28 14.61 51.20
N GLN A 798 -1.96 14.38 52.47
CA GLN A 798 -0.58 14.43 52.95
C GLN A 798 0.27 13.34 52.30
N ARG A 799 -0.23 12.09 52.27
CA ARG A 799 0.45 10.98 51.60
C ARG A 799 0.56 11.21 50.09
N LEU A 800 -0.51 11.71 49.46
CA LEU A 800 -0.49 12.01 48.02
C LEU A 800 0.52 13.11 47.69
N SER A 801 0.61 14.16 48.51
CA SER A 801 1.60 15.24 48.35
C SER A 801 3.02 14.74 48.57
N ALA A 802 3.25 13.88 49.56
CA ALA A 802 4.57 13.29 49.80
C ALA A 802 5.02 12.39 48.63
N LEU A 803 4.09 11.59 48.07
CA LEU A 803 4.37 10.79 46.88
C LEU A 803 4.74 11.68 45.69
N ARG A 804 3.92 12.70 45.38
CA ARG A 804 4.16 13.64 44.26
C ARG A 804 5.58 14.21 44.29
N ASN A 805 6.01 14.71 45.45
CA ASN A 805 7.32 15.34 45.61
C ASN A 805 8.50 14.38 45.38
N GLY A 806 8.34 13.08 45.69
CA GLY A 806 9.40 12.08 45.53
C GLY A 806 9.31 11.25 44.24
N LEU A 807 8.23 11.37 43.47
CA LEU A 807 7.91 10.40 42.43
C LEU A 807 8.86 10.48 41.22
N ARG A 808 9.28 11.67 40.80
CA ARG A 808 10.28 11.83 39.73
C ARG A 808 11.59 11.15 40.09
N GLN A 809 12.10 11.39 41.29
CA GLN A 809 13.35 10.77 41.77
C GLN A 809 13.22 9.25 41.86
N ARG A 810 12.09 8.76 42.36
CA ARG A 810 11.78 7.33 42.39
C ARG A 810 11.79 6.71 40.99
N LEU A 811 11.17 7.37 40.01
CA LEU A 811 11.15 6.91 38.62
C LEU A 811 12.56 6.92 38.00
N GLN A 812 13.35 7.96 38.25
CA GLN A 812 14.75 8.05 37.79
C GLN A 812 15.65 6.93 38.32
N MET A 813 15.37 6.42 39.52
CA MET A 813 16.09 5.28 40.11
C MET A 813 15.48 3.91 39.74
N SER A 814 14.38 3.89 38.99
CA SER A 814 13.68 2.65 38.62
C SER A 814 14.31 2.00 37.38
N PRO A 815 14.07 0.70 37.13
CA PRO A 815 14.52 0.02 35.92
C PRO A 815 14.08 0.69 34.60
N ILE A 816 12.99 1.48 34.62
CA ILE A 816 12.46 2.16 33.43
C ILE A 816 13.41 3.26 32.93
N MET A 817 14.17 3.90 33.83
CA MET A 817 15.08 5.00 33.50
C MET A 817 16.57 4.65 33.72
N ASP A 818 16.87 3.43 34.16
CA ASP A 818 18.24 2.91 34.26
C ASP A 818 18.72 2.36 32.92
N ALA A 819 19.11 3.28 32.03
CA ALA A 819 19.49 2.97 30.66
C ALA A 819 20.70 2.03 30.55
N ARG A 820 21.69 2.18 31.44
CA ARG A 820 22.88 1.31 31.46
C ARG A 820 22.51 -0.12 31.81
N ARG A 821 21.68 -0.31 32.84
CA ARG A 821 21.21 -1.64 33.23
C ARG A 821 20.33 -2.27 32.15
N PHE A 822 19.46 -1.48 31.54
CA PHE A 822 18.64 -1.93 30.42
C PHE A 822 19.50 -2.37 29.22
N ALA A 823 20.54 -1.60 28.86
CA ALA A 823 21.45 -1.95 27.77
C ALA A 823 22.14 -3.31 28.00
N ILE A 824 22.61 -3.58 29.22
CA ILE A 824 23.20 -4.88 29.59
C ILE A 824 22.19 -6.03 29.38
N HIS A 825 20.94 -5.85 29.85
CA HIS A 825 19.89 -6.85 29.65
C HIS A 825 19.56 -7.05 28.17
N PHE A 826 19.50 -5.97 27.40
CA PHE A 826 19.20 -6.01 25.97
C PHE A 826 20.31 -6.69 25.17
N GLU A 827 21.57 -6.35 25.42
CA GLU A 827 22.75 -6.97 24.78
C GLU A 827 22.82 -8.47 25.07
N SER A 828 22.59 -8.85 26.32
CA SER A 828 22.51 -10.24 26.73
C SER A 828 21.40 -10.97 25.97
N ALA A 829 20.20 -10.36 25.89
CA ALA A 829 19.07 -10.93 25.17
C ALA A 829 19.36 -11.15 23.68
N VAL A 830 19.81 -10.14 22.95
CA VAL A 830 20.10 -10.27 21.51
C VAL A 830 21.24 -11.26 21.24
N ARG A 831 22.25 -11.32 22.12
CA ARG A 831 23.34 -12.30 22.02
C ARG A 831 22.85 -13.71 22.26
N SER A 832 22.02 -13.93 23.27
CA SER A 832 21.45 -15.26 23.55
C SER A 832 20.44 -15.72 22.49
N MET A 833 19.66 -14.80 21.89
CA MET A 833 18.82 -15.13 20.73
C MET A 833 19.67 -15.58 19.53
N TRP A 834 20.76 -14.86 19.25
CA TRP A 834 21.72 -15.24 18.22
C TRP A 834 22.36 -16.61 18.51
N GLU A 835 22.81 -16.84 19.74
CA GLU A 835 23.33 -18.13 20.18
C GLU A 835 22.32 -19.26 20.02
N ALA A 836 21.06 -19.03 20.40
CA ALA A 836 20.00 -20.03 20.26
C ALA A 836 19.74 -20.38 18.79
N TRP A 837 19.80 -19.40 17.87
CA TRP A 837 19.67 -19.65 16.43
C TRP A 837 20.83 -20.49 15.89
N ARG A 838 22.08 -20.17 16.27
CA ARG A 838 23.27 -20.90 15.81
C ARG A 838 23.32 -22.37 16.21
N HIS A 839 22.63 -22.74 17.29
CA HIS A 839 22.56 -24.11 17.78
C HIS A 839 21.30 -24.85 17.30
N GLN A 840 20.47 -24.25 16.44
CA GLN A 840 19.39 -24.98 15.78
C GLN A 840 20.00 -25.97 14.77
N PRO A 841 19.54 -27.23 14.79
CA PRO A 841 20.11 -28.30 13.96
C PRO A 841 19.86 -28.13 12.46
#